data_AF-A0A5T6X709-F1
#
_entry.id   AF-A0A5T6X709-F1
#
_cell.length_a   1.000
_cell.length_b   1.000
_cell.length_c   1.000
_cell.angle_alpha   90.00
_cell.angle_beta   90.00
_cell.angle_gamma   90.00
#
_symmetry.space_group_name_H-M   'P 1'
#
loop_
_entity.id
_entity.type
_entity.pdbx_description
1 polymer ?
#
loop_
_entity_poly.entity_id
_entity_poly.type
_entity_poly.pdbx_seq_one_letter_code
_entity_poly.pdbx_strand_id
1 'polypeptide(L)'
;MRYGSVCSGIEAASVAWEPLGWQPAWFAEIEAFPSAVLATHWPDVTNLGDMTGIAAAVHAGDVEAPDVLVGGTPCQAFSIAGLRNGLAEKRGQLSLSYVELANAIDDKRRERGEEEAIIVWENVPGVLSSKDNAFGCFIGALAGESCELQPAGGKWSNAGCVYGPSRIVAWRVLDAQFFGVAQRRRRVFVVASARKEFDPAEVLFEFDSLRRDTPPRREPQTAVTTDTGSGIEGGSHWDNPANPHPTLNQANNIGGIGASNQEVFSQRGAGLVSGAYSDISRTLLAKENDSTAEDLDTYILAYGGGNTGGNIDVATACTAHGVRMDFDTETFAVHGTQDPDTNHELAHTLGRNHGQENVIITEPYTIAIRGREEGSTVEVHNDGTANALLTPNGGRAGMGVGAVGWGMQVRRLTPVECERLQGFPDNHTLISWRGKDAADCPDGQRYKAIGNSMAVPVMRWIGERIAEALPIQEPTPRRWQRPFLKWAGGKYSLLPELDRLIPAGKRLIEPFVGGGSVFLNSDKHERFLLADINADLINLYQMLAVVPDSVIAEAMKAFRHLNDVENYTVIREAFNAQKLNATERAAAFLYLNRHCFNGLMRYNLDGFFNVGWGKYKAPYFPEKELMAFRKKSSACVFMNAGFERTLRLAGDGDVVYCDPPYEPMPGTAGFTSYASGGFSWDSQVALAESCVAAHQRGAKVFISNSTAPRVIELYEQHGFTLHRVNARRSISSKGSTRETANDIVASLGI
;
A
#
# COMPACT_ATOMS: atom_id res chain seq x y z
N MET A 1 -1.86 10.75 -5.14
CA MET A 1 -3.23 11.01 -5.64
C MET A 1 -4.13 11.34 -4.47
N ARG A 2 -5.16 12.13 -4.70
CA ARG A 2 -6.23 12.42 -3.74
C ARG A 2 -7.49 11.67 -4.15
N TYR A 3 -8.20 11.06 -3.20
CA TYR A 3 -9.43 10.31 -3.51
C TYR A 3 -10.61 10.74 -2.63
N GLY A 4 -11.80 10.75 -3.22
CA GLY A 4 -13.06 10.88 -2.49
C GLY A 4 -13.67 9.51 -2.33
N SER A 5 -14.12 9.17 -1.12
CA SER A 5 -14.78 7.90 -0.83
C SER A 5 -16.23 8.15 -0.45
N VAL A 6 -17.16 7.41 -1.06
CA VAL A 6 -18.60 7.45 -0.76
C VAL A 6 -19.11 6.09 -0.34
N CYS A 7 -20.10 6.07 0.56
CA CYS A 7 -20.48 4.85 1.28
C CYS A 7 -19.23 4.21 1.92
N SER A 8 -18.41 5.07 2.55
CA SER A 8 -17.02 4.77 2.94
C SER A 8 -16.90 3.60 3.92
N GLY A 9 -17.95 3.32 4.70
CA GLY A 9 -17.93 2.29 5.73
C GLY A 9 -16.81 2.56 6.73
N ILE A 10 -15.99 1.54 6.98
CA ILE A 10 -14.79 1.62 7.84
C ILE A 10 -13.50 1.83 7.03
N GLU A 11 -13.68 2.22 5.76
CA GLU A 11 -12.68 2.80 4.88
C GLU A 11 -11.48 1.89 4.56
N ALA A 12 -11.80 0.77 3.90
CA ALA A 12 -10.80 -0.16 3.37
C ALA A 12 -9.87 0.48 2.34
N ALA A 13 -10.35 1.47 1.58
CA ALA A 13 -9.55 2.12 0.53
C ALA A 13 -8.42 2.95 1.13
N SER A 14 -8.66 3.69 2.22
CA SER A 14 -7.58 4.43 2.90
C SER A 14 -6.53 3.51 3.50
N VAL A 15 -6.94 2.45 4.20
CA VAL A 15 -5.99 1.45 4.71
C VAL A 15 -5.14 0.84 3.59
N ALA A 16 -5.72 0.65 2.40
CA ALA A 16 -5.03 0.11 1.23
C ALA A 16 -4.10 1.10 0.52
N TRP A 17 -4.52 2.37 0.39
CA TRP A 17 -3.90 3.34 -0.53
C TRP A 17 -2.99 4.37 0.15
N GLU A 18 -3.11 4.59 1.46
CA GLU A 18 -2.16 5.44 2.18
C GLU A 18 -0.70 4.97 2.05
N PRO A 19 -0.38 3.66 2.11
CA PRO A 19 1.00 3.21 1.86
C PRO A 19 1.42 3.34 0.39
N LEU A 20 0.52 3.70 -0.54
CA LEU A 20 0.86 4.14 -1.92
C LEU A 20 1.15 5.64 -1.99
N GLY A 21 1.09 6.37 -0.87
CA GLY A 21 1.21 7.82 -0.81
C GLY A 21 -0.05 8.56 -1.29
N TRP A 22 -1.20 7.89 -1.30
CA TRP A 22 -2.48 8.52 -1.65
C TRP A 22 -3.16 9.03 -0.39
N GLN A 23 -3.96 10.09 -0.51
CA GLN A 23 -4.61 10.73 0.63
C GLN A 23 -6.10 10.90 0.38
N PRO A 24 -6.95 10.66 1.39
CA PRO A 24 -8.38 10.94 1.26
C PRO A 24 -8.60 12.46 1.23
N ALA A 25 -9.34 12.95 0.24
CA ALA A 25 -9.78 14.34 0.17
C ALA A 25 -10.98 14.57 1.11
N TRP A 26 -11.89 13.61 1.14
CA TRP A 26 -13.11 13.62 1.96
C TRP A 26 -13.73 12.21 1.98
N PHE A 27 -14.58 11.98 2.98
CA PHE A 27 -15.42 10.79 3.11
C PHE A 27 -16.90 11.15 2.99
N ALA A 28 -17.76 10.16 2.71
CA ALA A 28 -19.20 10.31 2.76
C ALA A 28 -19.84 9.03 3.32
N GLU A 29 -20.13 9.07 4.62
CA GLU A 29 -20.73 7.96 5.36
C GLU A 29 -21.83 8.48 6.30
N ILE A 30 -22.99 7.82 6.27
CA ILE A 30 -24.19 8.19 7.02
C ILE A 30 -24.44 7.29 8.23
N GLU A 31 -23.90 6.07 8.22
CA GLU A 31 -24.04 5.15 9.34
C GLU A 31 -23.17 5.62 10.51
N ALA A 32 -23.83 5.86 11.65
CA ALA A 32 -23.20 6.52 12.78
C ALA A 32 -21.96 5.78 13.33
N PHE A 33 -21.95 4.44 13.34
CA PHE A 33 -20.80 3.67 13.85
C PHE A 33 -19.59 3.73 12.89
N PRO A 34 -19.73 3.38 11.59
CA PRO A 34 -18.70 3.65 10.60
C PRO A 34 -18.19 5.09 10.61
N SER A 35 -19.06 6.10 10.66
CA SER A 35 -18.64 7.51 10.76
C SER A 35 -17.75 7.80 11.98
N ALA A 36 -17.99 7.15 13.12
CA ALA A 36 -17.14 7.28 14.31
C ALA A 36 -15.79 6.55 14.15
N VAL A 37 -15.75 5.44 13.41
CA VAL A 37 -14.49 4.80 13.02
C VAL A 37 -13.66 5.74 12.16
N LEU A 38 -14.28 6.39 11.17
CA LEU A 38 -13.61 7.40 10.34
C LEU A 38 -13.05 8.55 11.18
N ALA A 39 -13.85 9.11 12.08
CA ALA A 39 -13.42 10.20 12.95
C ALA A 39 -12.29 9.81 13.93
N THR A 40 -12.16 8.52 14.26
CA THR A 40 -11.10 8.02 15.14
C THR A 40 -9.76 7.90 14.41
N HIS A 41 -9.77 7.36 13.19
CA HIS A 41 -8.54 7.10 12.42
C HIS A 41 -8.10 8.28 11.56
N TRP A 42 -9.06 9.08 11.08
CA TRP A 42 -8.83 10.21 10.17
C TRP A 42 -9.54 11.48 10.67
N PRO A 43 -9.16 12.02 11.83
CA PRO A 43 -9.82 13.17 12.44
C PRO A 43 -9.75 14.45 11.58
N ASP A 44 -8.72 14.55 10.73
CA ASP A 44 -8.48 15.71 9.86
C ASP A 44 -9.22 15.63 8.50
N VAL A 45 -9.92 14.52 8.23
CA VAL A 45 -10.63 14.29 6.97
C VAL A 45 -12.13 14.49 7.18
N THR A 46 -12.71 15.42 6.42
CA THR A 46 -14.14 15.73 6.54
C THR A 46 -15.01 14.57 6.05
N ASN A 47 -15.93 14.11 6.90
CA ASN A 47 -17.06 13.28 6.48
C ASN A 47 -18.24 14.17 6.06
N LEU A 48 -18.57 14.17 4.76
CA LEU A 48 -19.63 14.95 4.13
C LEU A 48 -21.04 14.38 4.35
N GLY A 49 -21.14 13.15 4.87
CA GLY A 49 -22.44 12.50 5.16
C GLY A 49 -23.13 11.95 3.91
N ASP A 50 -24.31 12.48 3.59
CA ASP A 50 -25.14 11.96 2.49
C ASP A 50 -24.54 12.29 1.12
N MET A 51 -24.15 11.24 0.38
CA MET A 51 -23.50 11.40 -0.92
C MET A 51 -24.37 12.05 -1.99
N THR A 52 -25.70 12.04 -1.84
CA THR A 52 -26.62 12.61 -2.84
C THR A 52 -26.50 14.13 -2.98
N GLY A 53 -25.96 14.82 -1.96
CA GLY A 53 -25.71 16.27 -1.99
C GLY A 53 -24.34 16.67 -2.56
N ILE A 54 -23.42 15.73 -2.74
CA ILE A 54 -22.01 16.05 -3.00
C ILE A 54 -21.81 16.57 -4.42
N ALA A 55 -22.53 16.04 -5.41
CA ALA A 55 -22.40 16.47 -6.81
C ALA A 55 -22.64 17.98 -6.97
N ALA A 56 -23.69 18.51 -6.33
CA ALA A 56 -23.99 19.94 -6.33
C ALA A 56 -22.90 20.76 -5.63
N ALA A 57 -22.35 20.28 -4.51
CA ALA A 57 -21.28 20.95 -3.78
C ALA A 57 -19.95 20.97 -4.56
N VAL A 58 -19.63 19.91 -5.32
CA VAL A 58 -18.46 19.87 -6.21
C VAL A 58 -18.60 20.88 -7.34
N HIS A 59 -19.78 20.97 -7.98
CA HIS A 59 -20.03 21.98 -9.01
C HIS A 59 -19.89 23.41 -8.47
N ALA A 60 -20.45 23.67 -7.28
CA ALA A 60 -20.32 24.95 -6.58
C ALA A 60 -18.87 25.28 -6.19
N GLY A 61 -18.00 24.27 -6.08
CA GLY A 61 -16.61 24.41 -5.67
C GLY A 61 -16.40 24.38 -4.15
N ASP A 62 -17.44 24.03 -3.39
CA ASP A 62 -17.40 23.89 -1.93
C ASP A 62 -16.73 22.58 -1.49
N VAL A 63 -16.81 21.56 -2.34
CA VAL A 63 -16.15 20.26 -2.14
C VAL A 63 -15.11 20.05 -3.24
N GLU A 64 -13.95 19.52 -2.86
CA GLU A 64 -12.86 19.22 -3.78
C GLU A 64 -13.24 18.11 -4.77
N ALA A 65 -12.83 18.26 -6.03
CA ALA A 65 -12.94 17.23 -7.07
C ALA A 65 -11.67 16.34 -7.09
N PRO A 66 -11.70 15.11 -6.54
CA PRO A 66 -10.52 14.27 -6.33
C PRO A 66 -10.00 13.60 -7.62
N ASP A 67 -8.77 13.06 -7.58
CA ASP A 67 -8.18 12.29 -8.70
C ASP A 67 -8.88 10.94 -8.91
N VAL A 68 -9.40 10.37 -7.82
CA VAL A 68 -10.09 9.07 -7.79
C VAL A 68 -11.39 9.20 -7.00
N LEU A 69 -12.48 8.64 -7.51
CA LEU A 69 -13.73 8.46 -6.78
C LEU A 69 -13.92 6.97 -6.49
N VAL A 70 -14.08 6.61 -5.22
CA VAL A 70 -14.29 5.22 -4.80
C VAL A 70 -15.58 5.05 -4.00
N GLY A 71 -16.27 3.93 -4.16
CA GLY A 71 -17.38 3.57 -3.27
C GLY A 71 -18.11 2.28 -3.62
N GLY A 72 -18.86 1.76 -2.65
CA GLY A 72 -19.74 0.60 -2.82
C GLY A 72 -21.18 0.95 -2.47
N THR A 73 -21.99 1.31 -3.48
CA THR A 73 -23.37 1.73 -3.23
C THR A 73 -24.27 0.54 -2.88
N PRO A 74 -25.27 0.69 -1.99
CA PRO A 74 -26.21 -0.39 -1.69
C PRO A 74 -26.94 -0.88 -2.95
N CYS A 75 -27.06 -2.20 -3.13
CA CYS A 75 -27.70 -2.83 -4.28
C CYS A 75 -29.21 -2.49 -4.33
N GLN A 76 -29.59 -1.48 -5.13
CA GLN A 76 -30.98 -1.08 -5.39
C GLN A 76 -31.27 -1.04 -6.90
N ALA A 77 -32.55 -1.17 -7.27
CA ALA A 77 -33.02 -1.13 -8.66
C ALA A 77 -32.66 0.18 -9.37
N PHE A 78 -32.28 0.12 -10.66
CA PHE A 78 -31.76 1.27 -11.42
C PHE A 78 -32.56 1.52 -12.71
N SER A 79 -32.83 2.78 -13.05
CA SER A 79 -33.40 3.18 -14.35
C SER A 79 -32.67 4.41 -14.93
N ILE A 80 -32.20 4.33 -16.18
CA ILE A 80 -31.56 5.46 -16.90
C ILE A 80 -32.56 6.59 -17.19
N ALA A 81 -33.85 6.29 -17.30
CA ALA A 81 -34.87 7.31 -17.55
C ALA A 81 -34.97 8.36 -16.42
N GLY A 82 -34.53 8.00 -15.20
CA GLY A 82 -34.49 8.91 -14.05
C GLY A 82 -33.56 10.11 -14.25
N LEU A 83 -32.42 9.93 -14.94
CA LEU A 83 -31.49 11.01 -15.29
C LEU A 83 -32.13 12.06 -16.24
N ARG A 84 -33.20 11.71 -16.96
CA ARG A 84 -33.88 12.61 -17.91
C ARG A 84 -35.02 13.42 -17.29
N ASN A 85 -35.63 12.95 -16.20
CA ASN A 85 -36.90 13.49 -15.69
C ASN A 85 -36.80 14.21 -14.33
N GLY A 86 -35.61 14.35 -13.74
CA GLY A 86 -35.47 14.98 -12.42
C GLY A 86 -35.97 14.09 -11.27
N LEU A 87 -35.39 14.29 -10.08
CA LEU A 87 -35.37 13.41 -8.91
C LEU A 87 -36.73 13.18 -8.17
N ALA A 88 -37.79 12.80 -8.87
CA ALA A 88 -39.12 12.66 -8.26
C ALA A 88 -39.44 11.28 -7.64
N GLU A 89 -38.68 10.20 -7.92
CA GLU A 89 -38.96 8.85 -7.38
C GLU A 89 -37.84 8.32 -6.45
N LYS A 90 -38.23 7.91 -5.23
CA LYS A 90 -37.34 7.58 -4.09
C LYS A 90 -36.68 6.18 -4.11
N ARG A 91 -36.81 5.39 -5.19
CA ARG A 91 -36.23 4.04 -5.28
C ARG A 91 -35.37 3.95 -6.54
N GLY A 92 -34.05 3.96 -6.36
CA GLY A 92 -33.03 3.96 -7.43
C GLY A 92 -32.03 5.12 -7.38
N GLN A 93 -32.07 5.95 -6.33
CA GLN A 93 -31.35 7.22 -6.23
C GLN A 93 -29.83 7.09 -6.10
N LEU A 94 -29.32 6.11 -5.35
CA LEU A 94 -27.90 6.15 -4.91
C LEU A 94 -26.89 5.88 -6.04
N SER A 95 -27.10 4.86 -6.87
CA SER A 95 -26.20 4.59 -8.00
C SER A 95 -26.30 5.66 -9.10
N LEU A 96 -27.46 6.30 -9.26
CA LEU A 96 -27.60 7.48 -10.12
C LEU A 96 -26.81 8.66 -9.56
N SER A 97 -26.95 8.95 -8.26
CA SER A 97 -26.17 9.99 -7.59
C SER A 97 -24.66 9.72 -7.64
N TYR A 98 -24.24 8.46 -7.66
CA TYR A 98 -22.83 8.10 -7.87
C TYR A 98 -22.35 8.51 -9.27
N VAL A 99 -23.14 8.26 -10.32
CA VAL A 99 -22.82 8.69 -11.69
C VAL A 99 -22.87 10.21 -11.82
N GLU A 100 -23.87 10.87 -11.23
CA GLU A 100 -23.98 12.33 -11.18
C GLU A 100 -22.76 12.95 -10.51
N LEU A 101 -22.29 12.36 -9.39
CA LEU A 101 -21.09 12.78 -8.70
C LEU A 101 -19.82 12.57 -9.56
N ALA A 102 -19.68 11.42 -10.20
CA ALA A 102 -18.56 11.16 -11.11
C ALA A 102 -18.51 12.19 -12.26
N ASN A 103 -19.66 12.53 -12.84
CA ASN A 103 -19.77 13.57 -13.87
C ASN A 103 -19.42 14.95 -13.32
N ALA A 104 -19.92 15.31 -12.14
CA ALA A 104 -19.63 16.60 -11.49
C ALA A 104 -18.13 16.78 -11.21
N ILE A 105 -17.46 15.71 -10.76
CA ILE A 105 -16.02 15.70 -10.53
C ILE A 105 -15.26 15.90 -11.85
N ASP A 106 -15.60 15.14 -12.90
CA ASP A 106 -14.93 15.26 -14.20
C ASP A 106 -15.10 16.64 -14.82
N ASP A 107 -16.31 17.19 -14.78
CA ASP A 107 -16.58 18.54 -15.29
C ASP A 107 -15.76 19.59 -14.53
N LYS A 108 -15.69 19.47 -13.19
CA LYS A 108 -14.92 20.41 -12.37
C LYS A 108 -13.42 20.34 -12.60
N ARG A 109 -12.89 19.13 -12.82
CA ARG A 109 -11.48 18.92 -13.14
C ARG A 109 -11.14 19.43 -14.54
N ARG A 110 -12.04 19.21 -15.50
CA ARG A 110 -11.91 19.77 -16.86
C ARG A 110 -11.92 21.29 -16.87
N GLU A 111 -12.78 21.93 -16.07
CA GLU A 111 -12.79 23.40 -15.88
C GLU A 111 -11.42 23.93 -15.43
N ARG A 112 -10.68 23.13 -14.64
CA ARG A 112 -9.35 23.48 -14.10
C ARG A 112 -8.18 23.06 -15.01
N GLY A 113 -8.45 22.38 -16.12
CA GLY A 113 -7.43 21.79 -16.99
C GLY A 113 -6.70 20.60 -16.35
N GLU A 114 -7.33 19.96 -15.36
CA GLU A 114 -6.85 18.73 -14.71
C GLU A 114 -7.39 17.51 -15.47
N GLU A 115 -6.71 16.37 -15.37
CA GLU A 115 -7.22 15.10 -15.90
C GLU A 115 -8.47 14.65 -15.14
N GLU A 116 -9.44 14.06 -15.84
CA GLU A 116 -10.66 13.50 -15.28
C GLU A 116 -10.38 12.44 -14.19
N ALA A 117 -11.37 12.18 -13.33
CA ALA A 117 -11.23 11.22 -12.25
C ALA A 117 -11.20 9.77 -12.74
N ILE A 118 -10.51 8.92 -11.98
CA ILE A 118 -10.61 7.47 -12.09
C ILE A 118 -11.70 7.01 -11.13
N ILE A 119 -12.66 6.25 -11.63
CA ILE A 119 -13.81 5.79 -10.86
C ILE A 119 -13.58 4.33 -10.49
N VAL A 120 -13.71 4.00 -9.20
CA VAL A 120 -13.61 2.62 -8.68
C VAL A 120 -14.90 2.31 -7.92
N TRP A 121 -15.67 1.34 -8.41
CA TRP A 121 -16.93 0.95 -7.77
C TRP A 121 -16.96 -0.53 -7.43
N GLU A 122 -17.46 -0.86 -6.25
CA GLU A 122 -17.56 -2.23 -5.75
C GLU A 122 -19.02 -2.62 -5.50
N ASN A 123 -19.38 -3.87 -5.81
CA ASN A 123 -20.67 -4.43 -5.42
C ASN A 123 -20.67 -5.96 -5.35
N VAL A 124 -21.76 -6.55 -4.86
CA VAL A 124 -21.98 -8.00 -4.85
C VAL A 124 -22.23 -8.54 -6.27
N PRO A 125 -21.81 -9.79 -6.59
CA PRO A 125 -22.00 -10.37 -7.93
C PRO A 125 -23.46 -10.47 -8.39
N GLY A 126 -24.42 -10.43 -7.46
CA GLY A 126 -25.86 -10.45 -7.77
C GLY A 126 -26.32 -9.29 -8.67
N VAL A 127 -25.58 -8.18 -8.73
CA VAL A 127 -25.88 -7.07 -9.63
C VAL A 127 -25.79 -7.49 -11.11
N LEU A 128 -24.94 -8.46 -11.45
CA LEU A 128 -24.77 -8.99 -12.81
C LEU A 128 -25.97 -9.84 -13.28
N SER A 129 -26.86 -10.24 -12.37
CA SER A 129 -28.01 -11.11 -12.67
C SER A 129 -29.35 -10.47 -12.28
N SER A 130 -29.37 -9.16 -12.04
CA SER A 130 -30.57 -8.41 -11.68
C SER A 130 -31.63 -8.46 -12.79
N LYS A 131 -32.89 -8.75 -12.45
CA LYS A 131 -33.99 -8.91 -13.42
C LYS A 131 -34.30 -7.62 -14.21
N ASP A 132 -34.02 -6.47 -13.61
CA ASP A 132 -34.23 -5.13 -14.13
C ASP A 132 -33.01 -4.57 -14.89
N ASN A 133 -32.00 -5.40 -15.17
CA ASN A 133 -30.76 -4.99 -15.84
C ASN A 133 -30.06 -3.77 -15.19
N ALA A 134 -30.16 -3.64 -13.86
CA ALA A 134 -29.61 -2.51 -13.13
C ALA A 134 -28.11 -2.28 -13.40
N PHE A 135 -27.34 -3.36 -13.56
CA PHE A 135 -25.92 -3.26 -13.94
C PHE A 135 -25.72 -2.64 -15.32
N GLY A 136 -26.46 -3.09 -16.34
CA GLY A 136 -26.41 -2.54 -17.69
C GLY A 136 -26.79 -1.07 -17.75
N CYS A 137 -27.73 -0.67 -16.90
CA CYS A 137 -28.11 0.71 -16.74
C CYS A 137 -27.00 1.55 -16.07
N PHE A 138 -26.36 1.03 -15.01
CA PHE A 138 -25.26 1.70 -14.31
C PHE A 138 -24.04 1.91 -15.20
N ILE A 139 -23.56 0.85 -15.86
CA ILE A 139 -22.39 0.96 -16.75
C ILE A 139 -22.70 1.78 -18.00
N GLY A 140 -23.94 1.74 -18.51
CA GLY A 140 -24.38 2.62 -19.61
C GLY A 140 -24.31 4.08 -19.21
N ALA A 141 -24.83 4.43 -18.03
CA ALA A 141 -24.77 5.79 -17.52
C ALA A 141 -23.32 6.26 -17.27
N LEU A 142 -22.44 5.42 -16.68
CA LEU A 142 -21.02 5.75 -16.50
C LEU A 142 -20.28 5.94 -17.83
N ALA A 143 -20.57 5.09 -18.80
CA ALA A 143 -19.98 5.12 -20.14
C ALA A 143 -20.45 6.35 -20.94
N GLY A 144 -21.52 7.02 -20.52
CA GLY A 144 -22.11 8.17 -21.22
C GLY A 144 -23.11 7.77 -22.31
N GLU A 145 -23.67 6.57 -22.22
CA GLU A 145 -24.66 6.06 -23.16
C GLU A 145 -26.06 6.62 -22.88
N SER A 146 -26.86 6.70 -23.95
CA SER A 146 -28.22 7.24 -23.88
C SER A 146 -29.28 6.18 -23.52
N CYS A 147 -28.88 4.92 -23.44
CA CYS A 147 -29.73 3.80 -23.08
C CYS A 147 -28.95 2.75 -22.29
N GLU A 148 -29.70 1.82 -21.71
CA GLU A 148 -29.15 0.70 -20.95
C GLU A 148 -28.39 -0.25 -21.86
N LEU A 149 -27.20 -0.65 -21.42
CA LEU A 149 -26.43 -1.66 -22.13
C LEU A 149 -27.03 -3.03 -21.88
N GLN A 150 -27.00 -3.88 -22.90
CA GLN A 150 -27.50 -5.25 -22.82
C GLN A 150 -26.34 -6.24 -22.86
N PRO A 151 -26.38 -7.31 -22.06
CA PRO A 151 -25.33 -8.33 -22.11
C PRO A 151 -25.38 -9.08 -23.45
N ALA A 152 -24.25 -9.19 -24.13
CA ALA A 152 -24.15 -9.81 -25.45
C ALA A 152 -24.67 -11.26 -25.52
N GLY A 153 -24.61 -12.02 -24.41
CA GLY A 153 -25.07 -13.41 -24.30
C GLY A 153 -26.34 -13.60 -23.46
N GLY A 154 -27.12 -12.53 -23.22
CA GLY A 154 -28.33 -12.58 -22.37
C GLY A 154 -28.07 -12.61 -20.86
N LYS A 155 -26.81 -12.73 -20.43
CA LYS A 155 -26.36 -12.59 -19.03
C LYS A 155 -25.01 -11.88 -18.99
N TRP A 156 -24.80 -11.03 -17.98
CA TRP A 156 -23.51 -10.37 -17.79
C TRP A 156 -22.43 -11.38 -17.41
N SER A 157 -21.29 -11.29 -18.07
CA SER A 157 -20.10 -12.09 -17.76
C SER A 157 -19.42 -11.58 -16.49
N ASN A 158 -18.62 -12.45 -15.86
CA ASN A 158 -17.81 -12.09 -14.68
C ASN A 158 -16.73 -11.05 -14.99
N ALA A 159 -16.46 -10.75 -16.26
CA ALA A 159 -15.55 -9.69 -16.67
C ALA A 159 -15.98 -9.14 -18.04
N GLY A 160 -15.70 -7.87 -18.29
CA GLY A 160 -15.95 -7.25 -19.59
C GLY A 160 -15.57 -5.78 -19.60
N CYS A 161 -15.63 -5.18 -20.79
CA CYS A 161 -15.35 -3.76 -20.98
C CYS A 161 -16.32 -3.14 -21.97
N VAL A 162 -16.54 -1.83 -21.81
CA VAL A 162 -17.36 -0.99 -22.68
C VAL A 162 -16.57 0.27 -22.96
N TYR A 163 -16.49 0.64 -24.23
CA TYR A 163 -15.88 1.88 -24.71
C TYR A 163 -17.01 2.85 -25.04
N GLY A 164 -17.40 3.67 -24.06
CA GLY A 164 -18.50 4.62 -24.22
C GLY A 164 -18.05 6.01 -24.65
N PRO A 165 -19.00 6.91 -24.96
CA PRO A 165 -18.72 8.28 -25.38
C PRO A 165 -18.05 9.15 -24.30
N SER A 166 -18.31 8.88 -23.02
CA SER A 166 -17.76 9.65 -21.89
C SER A 166 -16.62 8.93 -21.19
N ARG A 167 -16.74 7.61 -20.96
CA ARG A 167 -15.73 6.82 -20.25
C ARG A 167 -15.54 5.46 -20.88
N ILE A 168 -14.32 4.95 -20.79
CA ILE A 168 -14.08 3.51 -20.86
C ILE A 168 -14.47 2.94 -19.50
N VAL A 169 -15.17 1.81 -19.50
CA VAL A 169 -15.65 1.12 -18.29
C VAL A 169 -15.24 -0.34 -18.38
N ALA A 170 -14.46 -0.83 -17.42
CA ALA A 170 -14.11 -2.24 -17.29
C ALA A 170 -14.67 -2.80 -15.99
N TRP A 171 -15.06 -4.07 -15.97
CA TRP A 171 -15.46 -4.76 -14.74
C TRP A 171 -14.86 -6.16 -14.65
N ARG A 172 -14.67 -6.63 -13.42
CA ARG A 172 -14.24 -7.99 -13.10
C ARG A 172 -14.77 -8.43 -11.74
N VAL A 173 -15.21 -9.67 -11.64
CA VAL A 173 -15.50 -10.34 -10.37
C VAL A 173 -14.18 -10.85 -9.80
N LEU A 174 -13.76 -10.28 -8.68
CA LEU A 174 -12.58 -10.68 -7.92
C LEU A 174 -13.01 -11.44 -6.67
N ASP A 175 -12.22 -12.44 -6.28
CA ASP A 175 -12.41 -13.18 -5.05
C ASP A 175 -11.23 -12.92 -4.12
N ALA A 176 -11.51 -12.35 -2.95
CA ALA A 176 -10.49 -11.94 -1.98
C ALA A 176 -9.53 -13.09 -1.58
N GLN A 177 -9.95 -14.36 -1.71
CA GLN A 177 -9.10 -15.52 -1.40
C GLN A 177 -7.78 -15.55 -2.19
N PHE A 178 -7.72 -14.87 -3.34
CA PHE A 178 -6.52 -14.81 -4.18
C PHE A 178 -5.63 -13.59 -3.91
N PHE A 179 -5.96 -12.78 -2.90
CA PHE A 179 -5.28 -11.52 -2.57
C PHE A 179 -4.72 -11.52 -1.14
N GLY A 180 -4.41 -12.70 -0.58
CA GLY A 180 -3.70 -12.80 0.71
C GLY A 180 -4.60 -12.87 1.94
N VAL A 181 -5.90 -13.12 1.79
CA VAL A 181 -6.82 -13.43 2.90
C VAL A 181 -7.46 -14.80 2.72
N ALA A 182 -7.82 -15.46 3.82
CA ALA A 182 -8.36 -16.83 3.79
C ALA A 182 -9.87 -16.93 3.50
N GLN A 183 -10.58 -15.80 3.34
CA GLN A 183 -12.03 -15.77 3.08
C GLN A 183 -12.37 -15.75 1.58
N ARG A 184 -13.43 -16.48 1.22
CA ARG A 184 -14.07 -16.39 -0.09
C ARG A 184 -15.04 -15.21 -0.12
N ARG A 185 -14.59 -14.11 -0.71
CA ARG A 185 -15.39 -12.88 -0.83
C ARG A 185 -15.35 -12.42 -2.27
N ARG A 186 -16.29 -12.97 -3.06
CA ARG A 186 -16.50 -12.57 -4.45
C ARG A 186 -17.23 -11.24 -4.51
N ARG A 187 -16.67 -10.27 -5.22
CA ARG A 187 -17.26 -8.94 -5.50
C ARG A 187 -16.98 -8.55 -6.94
N VAL A 188 -17.92 -7.83 -7.55
CA VAL A 188 -17.70 -7.16 -8.82
C VAL A 188 -17.06 -5.81 -8.55
N PHE A 189 -15.94 -5.56 -9.23
CA PHE A 189 -15.29 -4.27 -9.26
C PHE A 189 -15.45 -3.68 -10.65
N VAL A 190 -15.74 -2.38 -10.71
CA VAL A 190 -15.82 -1.59 -11.93
C VAL A 190 -14.76 -0.50 -11.83
N VAL A 191 -13.94 -0.37 -12.86
CA VAL A 191 -13.03 0.77 -13.04
C VAL A 191 -13.48 1.53 -14.28
N ALA A 192 -13.62 2.84 -14.18
CA ALA A 192 -13.97 3.70 -15.31
C ALA A 192 -13.14 4.97 -15.35
N SER A 193 -12.85 5.48 -16.55
CA SER A 193 -12.14 6.75 -16.71
C SER A 193 -12.43 7.40 -18.06
N ALA A 194 -12.39 8.73 -18.10
CA ALA A 194 -12.42 9.54 -19.32
C ALA A 194 -11.01 9.93 -19.82
N ARG A 195 -9.95 9.57 -19.09
CA ARG A 195 -8.56 9.90 -19.45
C ARG A 195 -8.16 9.21 -20.75
N LYS A 196 -7.45 9.93 -21.63
CA LYS A 196 -7.05 9.42 -22.96
C LYS A 196 -5.94 8.38 -22.92
N GLU A 197 -5.01 8.49 -21.97
CA GLU A 197 -3.82 7.64 -21.86
C GLU A 197 -3.93 6.64 -20.68
N PHE A 198 -5.14 6.29 -20.28
CA PHE A 198 -5.40 5.35 -19.19
C PHE A 198 -6.52 4.40 -19.62
N ASP A 199 -6.23 3.09 -19.66
CA ASP A 199 -7.23 2.08 -19.98
C ASP A 199 -7.66 1.33 -18.71
N PRO A 200 -8.91 1.48 -18.24
CA PRO A 200 -9.47 0.70 -17.13
C PRO A 200 -9.34 -0.82 -17.28
N ALA A 201 -9.27 -1.35 -18.51
CA ALA A 201 -9.06 -2.76 -18.75
C ALA A 201 -7.67 -3.22 -18.30
N GLU A 202 -6.64 -2.39 -18.44
CA GLU A 202 -5.29 -2.69 -17.96
C GLU A 202 -5.24 -2.79 -16.44
N VAL A 203 -6.10 -2.05 -15.72
CA VAL A 203 -6.18 -2.15 -14.26
C VAL A 203 -6.72 -3.52 -13.82
N LEU A 204 -7.85 -3.95 -14.39
CA LEU A 204 -8.59 -5.13 -13.92
C LEU A 204 -8.19 -6.43 -14.63
N PHE A 205 -7.66 -6.39 -15.84
CA PHE A 205 -7.33 -7.59 -16.63
C PHE A 205 -5.84 -7.88 -16.60
N GLU A 206 -5.53 -9.17 -16.57
CA GLU A 206 -4.16 -9.69 -16.61
C GLU A 206 -3.95 -10.28 -18.01
N PHE A 207 -3.39 -9.49 -18.93
CA PHE A 207 -3.15 -9.91 -20.32
C PHE A 207 -1.93 -10.81 -20.46
N ASP A 208 -0.92 -10.60 -19.61
CA ASP A 208 0.30 -11.40 -19.53
C ASP A 208 0.09 -12.64 -18.66
N SER A 209 -0.85 -13.51 -19.02
CA SER A 209 -0.93 -14.80 -18.35
C SER A 209 0.26 -15.66 -18.77
N LEU A 210 1.17 -15.96 -17.82
CA LEU A 210 1.99 -17.17 -17.90
C LEU A 210 1.06 -18.37 -18.04
N ARG A 211 1.47 -19.37 -18.83
CA ARG A 211 0.81 -20.67 -18.88
C ARG A 211 0.58 -21.13 -17.45
N ARG A 212 -0.69 -21.18 -17.03
CA ARG A 212 -1.07 -22.01 -15.88
C ARG A 212 -0.74 -23.44 -16.29
N ASP A 213 0.36 -23.98 -15.79
CA ASP A 213 0.51 -25.43 -15.65
C ASP A 213 -0.57 -25.88 -14.69
N THR A 214 -1.76 -26.08 -15.26
CA THR A 214 -2.83 -26.80 -14.59
C THR A 214 -2.28 -28.21 -14.45
N PRO A 215 -2.09 -28.76 -13.24
CA PRO A 215 -1.71 -30.16 -13.11
C PRO A 215 -2.72 -30.97 -13.94
N PRO A 216 -2.25 -31.91 -14.79
CA PRO A 216 -3.11 -32.53 -15.78
C PRO A 216 -4.34 -33.10 -15.10
N ARG A 217 -5.51 -32.67 -15.57
CA ARG A 217 -6.76 -33.39 -15.35
C ARG A 217 -6.45 -34.85 -15.66
N ARG A 218 -6.63 -35.76 -14.68
CA ARG A 218 -6.59 -37.20 -14.95
C ARG A 218 -7.46 -37.46 -16.17
N GLU A 219 -6.85 -38.02 -17.21
CA GLU A 219 -7.52 -38.33 -18.46
C GLU A 219 -8.77 -39.19 -18.19
N PRO A 220 -9.88 -38.95 -18.89
CA PRO A 220 -10.95 -39.94 -18.92
C PRO A 220 -10.41 -41.15 -19.69
N GLN A 221 -10.09 -42.23 -18.96
CA GLN A 221 -9.70 -43.48 -19.59
C GLN A 221 -10.87 -44.04 -20.40
N THR A 222 -10.61 -44.25 -21.69
CA THR A 222 -11.47 -44.97 -22.62
C THR A 222 -11.51 -46.45 -22.23
N ALA A 223 -12.71 -46.99 -22.05
CA ALA A 223 -12.93 -48.40 -21.77
C ALA A 223 -12.39 -49.27 -22.93
N VAL A 224 -11.51 -50.22 -22.59
CA VAL A 224 -11.18 -51.36 -23.45
C VAL A 224 -12.09 -52.50 -23.01
N THR A 225 -13.18 -52.69 -23.74
CA THR A 225 -13.97 -53.92 -23.69
C THR A 225 -13.36 -54.94 -24.65
N THR A 226 -12.81 -56.03 -24.13
CA THR A 226 -12.80 -57.31 -24.83
C THR A 226 -13.22 -58.42 -23.87
N ASP A 227 -14.31 -59.07 -24.27
CA ASP A 227 -15.05 -60.16 -23.64
C ASP A 227 -14.22 -61.23 -22.92
N THR A 228 -14.70 -61.62 -21.74
CA THR A 228 -15.03 -63.02 -21.47
C THR A 228 -16.06 -63.09 -20.35
N GLY A 229 -17.31 -63.34 -20.76
CA GLY A 229 -18.44 -63.48 -19.87
C GLY A 229 -18.44 -64.76 -19.05
N SER A 230 -18.98 -64.67 -17.84
CA SER A 230 -19.99 -65.59 -17.31
C SER A 230 -20.71 -64.86 -16.17
N GLY A 231 -21.96 -64.49 -16.41
CA GLY A 231 -22.80 -63.82 -15.43
C GLY A 231 -23.47 -64.79 -14.46
N ILE A 232 -23.70 -64.32 -13.24
CA ILE A 232 -24.93 -64.57 -12.47
C ILE A 232 -25.37 -63.23 -11.86
N GLU A 233 -26.65 -62.93 -12.04
CA GLU A 233 -27.34 -61.67 -11.75
C GLU A 233 -27.37 -61.31 -10.26
N GLY A 234 -27.00 -60.07 -9.94
CA GLY A 234 -27.23 -59.42 -8.66
C GLY A 234 -27.61 -57.97 -8.90
N GLY A 235 -28.91 -57.72 -9.08
CA GLY A 235 -29.46 -56.39 -9.35
C GLY A 235 -29.21 -55.43 -8.19
N SER A 236 -28.65 -54.26 -8.49
CA SER A 236 -28.56 -53.13 -7.57
C SER A 236 -29.95 -52.58 -7.29
N HIS A 237 -30.28 -52.46 -6.01
CA HIS A 237 -31.53 -52.00 -5.41
C HIS A 237 -32.05 -50.61 -5.86
N TRP A 238 -31.36 -49.93 -6.78
CA TRP A 238 -31.60 -48.52 -7.13
C TRP A 238 -32.36 -48.30 -8.45
N ASP A 239 -32.61 -49.37 -9.22
CA ASP A 239 -33.34 -49.30 -10.50
C ASP A 239 -34.76 -49.89 -10.40
N ASN A 240 -35.53 -49.45 -9.39
CA ASN A 240 -36.94 -49.82 -9.27
C ASN A 240 -37.84 -48.76 -9.95
N PRO A 241 -38.72 -49.12 -10.90
CA PRO A 241 -39.69 -48.21 -11.52
C PRO A 241 -40.73 -47.59 -10.54
N ALA A 242 -40.70 -47.95 -9.27
CA ALA A 242 -41.48 -47.32 -8.20
C ALA A 242 -40.91 -46.00 -7.67
N ASN A 243 -39.72 -45.55 -8.09
CA ASN A 243 -39.08 -44.32 -7.58
C ASN A 243 -38.51 -43.44 -8.72
N PRO A 244 -39.33 -42.57 -9.35
CA PRO A 244 -38.86 -41.69 -10.41
C PRO A 244 -38.03 -40.53 -9.84
N HIS A 245 -36.84 -40.33 -10.40
CA HIS A 245 -35.98 -39.18 -10.12
C HIS A 245 -36.66 -37.87 -10.55
N PRO A 246 -36.86 -36.86 -9.68
CA PRO A 246 -37.24 -35.53 -10.11
C PRO A 246 -35.97 -34.72 -10.42
N THR A 247 -35.62 -34.67 -11.71
CA THR A 247 -34.83 -33.58 -12.27
C THR A 247 -35.63 -32.28 -12.19
N LEU A 248 -34.89 -31.17 -12.07
CA LEU A 248 -35.28 -29.76 -12.23
C LEU A 248 -36.75 -29.43 -12.59
N ASN A 249 -37.28 -28.45 -11.86
CA ASN A 249 -38.05 -27.28 -12.34
C ASN A 249 -39.38 -27.07 -11.58
N GLN A 250 -39.69 -25.79 -11.33
CA GLN A 250 -40.89 -25.22 -10.68
C GLN A 250 -40.88 -25.08 -9.15
N ALA A 251 -40.30 -23.97 -8.67
CA ALA A 251 -40.87 -23.25 -7.53
C ALA A 251 -40.90 -21.75 -7.87
N ASN A 252 -42.07 -21.30 -8.32
CA ASN A 252 -42.43 -19.88 -8.36
C ASN A 252 -42.39 -19.35 -6.92
N ASN A 253 -41.39 -18.54 -6.57
CA ASN A 253 -41.51 -17.70 -5.39
C ASN A 253 -41.48 -16.22 -5.80
N ILE A 254 -42.63 -15.61 -5.59
CA ILE A 254 -42.98 -14.22 -5.88
C ILE A 254 -42.95 -13.54 -4.50
N GLY A 255 -41.98 -12.65 -4.26
CA GLY A 255 -42.01 -11.77 -3.09
C GLY A 255 -40.69 -11.69 -2.32
N GLY A 256 -40.18 -10.47 -2.17
CA GLY A 256 -39.05 -10.14 -1.28
C GLY A 256 -37.90 -9.44 -2.00
N ILE A 257 -38.12 -8.20 -2.44
CA ILE A 257 -37.07 -7.30 -2.94
C ILE A 257 -36.38 -6.69 -1.72
N GLY A 258 -35.06 -6.87 -1.61
CA GLY A 258 -34.21 -6.19 -0.62
C GLY A 258 -33.90 -7.02 0.62
N ALA A 259 -32.85 -7.85 0.54
CA ALA A 259 -32.16 -8.35 1.72
C ALA A 259 -30.76 -7.72 1.75
N SER A 260 -30.50 -6.93 2.80
CA SER A 260 -29.17 -6.46 3.19
C SER A 260 -28.23 -7.64 3.45
N ASN A 261 -26.90 -7.39 3.46
CA ASN A 261 -25.82 -8.37 3.75
C ASN A 261 -25.88 -9.06 5.15
N GLN A 262 -27.06 -9.15 5.77
CA GLN A 262 -27.33 -9.97 6.96
C GLN A 262 -27.21 -11.48 6.68
N GLU A 263 -27.30 -11.92 5.42
CA GLU A 263 -27.34 -13.35 5.07
C GLU A 263 -25.96 -14.06 4.99
N VAL A 264 -24.90 -13.47 5.57
CA VAL A 264 -23.68 -14.26 5.87
C VAL A 264 -23.80 -14.96 7.24
N PHE A 265 -24.78 -14.58 8.07
CA PHE A 265 -24.97 -15.20 9.39
C PHE A 265 -26.44 -15.38 9.83
N SER A 266 -27.44 -15.29 8.94
CA SER A 266 -28.84 -15.62 9.27
C SER A 266 -29.50 -16.50 8.20
N GLN A 267 -30.08 -17.60 8.67
CA GLN A 267 -30.53 -18.83 8.00
C GLN A 267 -31.54 -18.70 6.85
N ARG A 268 -31.54 -19.69 5.93
CA ARG A 268 -32.77 -20.36 5.44
C ARG A 268 -32.54 -21.85 5.22
N GLY A 269 -33.13 -22.66 6.11
CA GLY A 269 -33.38 -24.07 5.84
C GLY A 269 -34.28 -24.23 4.61
N ALA A 270 -33.86 -25.07 3.67
CA ALA A 270 -34.75 -25.70 2.72
C ALA A 270 -34.99 -27.12 3.20
N GLY A 271 -36.21 -27.37 3.66
CA GLY A 271 -36.65 -28.65 4.19
C GLY A 271 -36.77 -29.75 3.12
N LEU A 272 -36.62 -30.96 3.63
CA LEU A 272 -37.23 -32.21 3.14
C LEU A 272 -38.64 -32.01 2.59
N VAL A 273 -38.99 -32.73 1.52
CA VAL A 273 -40.37 -33.05 1.10
C VAL A 273 -40.34 -34.44 0.45
N SER A 274 -41.21 -35.43 0.69
CA SER A 274 -42.27 -35.66 1.68
C SER A 274 -42.64 -37.16 1.65
N GLY A 275 -43.30 -37.65 2.71
CA GLY A 275 -44.11 -38.86 2.66
C GLY A 275 -45.10 -38.94 3.84
N ALA A 276 -46.35 -38.54 3.57
CA ALA A 276 -47.61 -38.86 4.27
C ALA A 276 -47.86 -38.42 5.75
N TYR A 277 -48.71 -37.41 5.87
CA TYR A 277 -49.75 -37.09 6.88
C TYR A 277 -49.58 -37.52 8.35
N SER A 278 -49.27 -36.53 9.20
CA SER A 278 -50.04 -36.20 10.43
C SER A 278 -49.77 -34.73 10.78
N ASP A 279 -50.77 -33.99 11.26
CA ASP A 279 -50.83 -32.51 11.35
C ASP A 279 -49.85 -31.80 12.33
N ILE A 280 -48.69 -32.38 12.67
CA ILE A 280 -47.62 -31.69 13.42
C ILE A 280 -46.25 -32.18 12.90
N SER A 281 -45.37 -31.26 12.49
CA SER A 281 -44.02 -31.57 12.01
C SER A 281 -43.14 -32.18 13.12
N ARG A 282 -42.69 -33.42 12.93
CA ARG A 282 -41.84 -34.17 13.89
C ARG A 282 -40.42 -33.62 14.07
N THR A 283 -40.01 -32.62 13.29
CA THR A 283 -38.72 -31.90 13.43
C THR A 283 -38.67 -30.91 14.60
N LEU A 284 -39.77 -30.75 15.34
CA LEU A 284 -39.88 -29.85 16.51
C LEU A 284 -39.92 -30.60 17.86
N LEU A 285 -39.65 -31.91 17.88
CA LEU A 285 -39.59 -32.70 19.10
C LEU A 285 -38.27 -33.48 19.14
N ALA A 286 -37.34 -33.07 19.99
CA ALA A 286 -36.26 -33.93 20.46
C ALA A 286 -36.86 -34.95 21.46
N LYS A 287 -37.42 -36.05 20.94
CA LYS A 287 -37.78 -37.21 21.75
C LYS A 287 -37.21 -38.49 21.15
N GLU A 288 -36.84 -39.39 22.06
CA GLU A 288 -36.31 -40.73 21.80
C GLU A 288 -37.24 -41.55 20.89
N ASN A 289 -36.61 -42.23 19.93
CA ASN A 289 -37.13 -43.34 19.12
C ASN A 289 -38.42 -43.10 18.31
N ASP A 290 -38.29 -43.04 16.97
CA ASP A 290 -38.99 -43.99 16.11
C ASP A 290 -38.37 -44.12 14.68
N SER A 291 -37.95 -45.36 14.37
CA SER A 291 -37.74 -46.07 13.09
C SER A 291 -37.23 -45.29 11.85
N THR A 292 -35.98 -45.48 11.40
CA THR A 292 -35.58 -46.59 10.49
C THR A 292 -34.05 -46.72 10.33
N ALA A 293 -33.25 -46.24 11.28
CA ALA A 293 -31.79 -46.39 11.26
C ALA A 293 -31.31 -46.99 12.59
N GLU A 294 -31.45 -48.30 12.75
CA GLU A 294 -30.92 -49.03 13.92
C GLU A 294 -29.37 -49.09 13.96
N ASP A 295 -28.66 -48.67 12.89
CA ASP A 295 -27.20 -48.85 12.78
C ASP A 295 -26.37 -47.55 12.62
N LEU A 296 -26.98 -46.35 12.64
CA LEU A 296 -26.24 -45.09 12.50
C LEU A 296 -26.73 -44.04 13.50
N ASP A 297 -26.22 -44.14 14.72
CA ASP A 297 -26.40 -43.21 15.84
C ASP A 297 -25.77 -41.83 15.50
N THR A 298 -26.39 -41.11 14.55
CA THR A 298 -25.89 -39.82 14.04
C THR A 298 -26.62 -38.70 14.78
N TYR A 299 -26.11 -38.33 15.95
CA TYR A 299 -26.61 -37.20 16.72
C TYR A 299 -26.31 -35.88 15.98
N ILE A 300 -27.35 -35.18 15.53
CA ILE A 300 -27.22 -33.78 15.10
C ILE A 300 -27.14 -32.95 16.38
N LEU A 301 -25.97 -32.38 16.67
CA LEU A 301 -25.79 -31.51 17.83
C LEU A 301 -26.30 -30.12 17.48
N ALA A 302 -27.27 -29.62 18.23
CA ALA A 302 -27.79 -28.28 18.11
C ALA A 302 -27.17 -27.36 19.19
N TYR A 303 -26.88 -26.12 18.83
CA TYR A 303 -26.39 -25.05 19.71
C TYR A 303 -27.21 -23.78 19.48
N GLY A 304 -27.25 -22.87 20.45
CA GLY A 304 -28.01 -21.61 20.29
C GLY A 304 -28.24 -20.86 21.60
N GLY A 305 -28.67 -19.61 21.50
CA GLY A 305 -29.05 -18.80 22.68
C GLY A 305 -27.91 -18.46 23.62
N GLY A 306 -26.70 -18.25 23.09
CA GLY A 306 -25.50 -18.03 23.89
C GLY A 306 -24.91 -19.30 24.52
N ASN A 307 -25.53 -20.48 24.33
CA ASN A 307 -24.96 -21.75 24.78
C ASN A 307 -23.93 -22.28 23.76
N THR A 308 -22.66 -22.29 24.15
CA THR A 308 -21.51 -22.71 23.31
C THR A 308 -21.03 -24.13 23.60
N GLY A 309 -21.64 -24.83 24.57
CA GLY A 309 -21.28 -26.19 24.96
C GLY A 309 -22.50 -27.06 25.29
N GLY A 310 -22.46 -28.32 24.84
CA GLY A 310 -23.56 -29.28 25.01
C GLY A 310 -24.73 -29.07 24.04
N ASN A 311 -25.48 -30.14 23.77
CA ASN A 311 -26.65 -30.12 22.89
C ASN A 311 -27.78 -29.26 23.50
N ILE A 312 -28.46 -28.45 22.68
CA ILE A 312 -29.75 -27.87 23.05
C ILE A 312 -30.89 -28.73 22.50
N ASP A 313 -31.86 -29.08 23.35
CA ASP A 313 -33.00 -29.91 22.95
C ASP A 313 -34.18 -29.08 22.40
N VAL A 314 -34.14 -27.76 22.59
CA VAL A 314 -35.17 -26.81 22.16
C VAL A 314 -34.52 -25.62 21.49
N ALA A 315 -34.97 -25.27 20.29
CA ALA A 315 -34.47 -24.11 19.56
C ALA A 315 -34.74 -22.81 20.35
N THR A 316 -33.73 -21.95 20.46
CA THR A 316 -33.79 -20.67 21.20
C THR A 316 -34.89 -19.74 20.67
N ALA A 317 -35.18 -19.81 19.37
CA ALA A 317 -36.28 -19.08 18.75
C ALA A 317 -37.66 -19.45 19.35
N CYS A 318 -37.80 -20.64 19.95
CA CYS A 318 -39.00 -21.08 20.65
C CYS A 318 -39.09 -20.61 22.11
N THR A 319 -38.00 -20.08 22.68
CA THR A 319 -37.92 -19.61 24.07
C THR A 319 -37.73 -18.10 24.20
N ALA A 320 -37.38 -17.40 23.11
CA ALA A 320 -37.12 -15.96 23.12
C ALA A 320 -38.42 -15.12 23.10
N HIS A 321 -38.53 -14.14 24.01
CA HIS A 321 -39.60 -13.13 23.98
C HIS A 321 -39.24 -11.99 23.02
N GLY A 322 -39.55 -12.16 21.73
CA GLY A 322 -39.43 -11.10 20.71
C GLY A 322 -38.85 -11.58 19.38
N VAL A 323 -39.25 -10.93 18.27
CA VAL A 323 -38.80 -11.22 16.90
C VAL A 323 -37.48 -10.50 16.63
N ARG A 324 -36.42 -10.84 17.39
CA ARG A 324 -35.05 -10.46 17.04
C ARG A 324 -34.41 -11.70 16.41
N MET A 325 -33.81 -11.55 15.23
CA MET A 325 -32.99 -12.58 14.59
C MET A 325 -31.53 -12.18 14.81
N ASP A 326 -30.92 -12.71 15.88
CA ASP A 326 -29.51 -12.55 16.22
C ASP A 326 -28.96 -13.85 16.84
N PHE A 327 -27.64 -13.98 17.01
CA PHE A 327 -27.02 -15.21 17.51
C PHE A 327 -27.48 -15.59 18.95
N ASP A 328 -27.90 -14.59 19.73
CA ASP A 328 -28.47 -14.78 21.06
C ASP A 328 -29.88 -15.40 21.00
N THR A 329 -30.48 -15.52 19.81
CA THR A 329 -31.84 -16.04 19.57
C THR A 329 -31.91 -17.15 18.51
N GLU A 330 -30.86 -17.38 17.72
CA GLU A 330 -30.80 -18.41 16.67
C GLU A 330 -30.35 -19.80 17.18
N THR A 331 -30.65 -20.85 16.40
CA THR A 331 -30.31 -22.25 16.67
C THR A 331 -29.58 -22.87 15.49
N PHE A 332 -28.39 -23.42 15.73
CA PHE A 332 -27.50 -23.98 14.72
C PHE A 332 -27.36 -25.48 14.91
N ALA A 333 -27.51 -26.24 13.83
CA ALA A 333 -27.28 -27.69 13.81
C ALA A 333 -25.89 -27.99 13.23
N VAL A 334 -25.09 -28.78 13.95
CA VAL A 334 -23.74 -29.21 13.55
C VAL A 334 -23.81 -30.66 13.11
N HIS A 335 -23.32 -30.95 11.90
CA HIS A 335 -23.18 -32.30 11.37
C HIS A 335 -21.70 -32.69 11.25
N GLY A 336 -21.37 -33.94 11.59
CA GLY A 336 -20.01 -34.44 11.85
C GLY A 336 -19.05 -34.58 10.65
N THR A 337 -19.12 -33.69 9.66
CA THR A 337 -18.13 -33.65 8.56
C THR A 337 -17.18 -32.45 8.66
N GLN A 338 -17.08 -31.80 9.83
CA GLN A 338 -16.21 -30.65 10.09
C GLN A 338 -14.99 -31.11 10.88
N ASP A 339 -13.78 -30.77 10.41
CA ASP A 339 -12.54 -31.02 11.16
C ASP A 339 -12.46 -30.02 12.33
N PRO A 340 -12.25 -30.47 13.58
CA PRO A 340 -12.15 -29.56 14.73
C PRO A 340 -10.86 -28.74 14.68
N ASP A 341 -10.97 -27.46 15.02
CA ASP A 341 -9.85 -26.56 15.24
C ASP A 341 -9.31 -26.76 16.67
N THR A 342 -8.01 -27.01 16.78
CA THR A 342 -7.35 -27.29 18.06
C THR A 342 -6.43 -26.15 18.51
N ASN A 343 -6.36 -25.05 17.76
CA ASN A 343 -5.43 -23.96 18.04
C ASN A 343 -6.15 -22.59 18.15
N HIS A 344 -6.00 -21.93 19.30
CA HIS A 344 -6.61 -20.63 19.56
C HIS A 344 -5.87 -19.44 18.93
N GLU A 345 -4.66 -19.64 18.39
CA GLU A 345 -3.77 -18.59 17.89
C GLU A 345 -3.59 -18.59 16.36
N LEU A 346 -4.04 -19.64 15.66
CA LEU A 346 -3.86 -19.83 14.22
C LEU A 346 -5.20 -20.14 13.55
N ALA A 347 -5.49 -19.49 12.42
CA ALA A 347 -6.63 -19.84 11.58
C ALA A 347 -6.23 -20.91 10.54
N HIS A 348 -6.94 -22.03 10.49
CA HIS A 348 -6.70 -23.10 9.51
C HIS A 348 -7.32 -22.83 8.13
N THR A 349 -6.76 -23.48 7.10
CA THR A 349 -7.25 -23.44 5.72
C THR A 349 -8.48 -24.32 5.50
N LEU A 350 -9.40 -23.86 4.65
CA LEU A 350 -10.65 -24.48 4.16
C LEU A 350 -10.64 -26.02 4.11
N GLY A 351 -11.65 -26.63 4.75
CA GLY A 351 -11.98 -28.05 4.64
C GLY A 351 -12.81 -28.37 3.40
N ARG A 352 -13.35 -29.59 3.34
CA ARG A 352 -14.10 -30.16 2.19
C ARG A 352 -15.43 -29.43 1.87
N ASN A 353 -15.86 -28.45 2.68
CA ASN A 353 -17.15 -27.78 2.57
C ASN A 353 -17.10 -26.38 1.93
N HIS A 354 -16.07 -26.09 1.13
CA HIS A 354 -16.01 -24.89 0.27
C HIS A 354 -16.10 -23.54 1.02
N GLY A 355 -15.78 -23.49 2.32
CA GLY A 355 -15.79 -22.25 3.12
C GLY A 355 -17.09 -21.99 3.87
N GLN A 356 -17.81 -23.04 4.22
CA GLN A 356 -19.05 -23.01 5.00
C GLN A 356 -18.89 -23.70 6.38
N GLU A 357 -17.66 -23.84 6.88
CA GLU A 357 -17.38 -24.48 8.16
C GLU A 357 -17.68 -23.52 9.34
N ASN A 358 -18.35 -24.03 10.39
CA ASN A 358 -18.36 -23.40 11.71
C ASN A 358 -17.06 -23.82 12.44
N VAL A 359 -16.47 -22.92 13.23
CA VAL A 359 -15.29 -23.26 14.03
C VAL A 359 -15.72 -24.11 15.22
N ILE A 360 -15.39 -25.41 15.17
CA ILE A 360 -15.52 -26.32 16.30
C ILE A 360 -14.20 -26.27 17.06
N ILE A 361 -14.19 -25.68 18.26
CA ILE A 361 -13.08 -25.84 19.20
C ILE A 361 -13.35 -27.06 20.04
N THR A 362 -12.31 -27.85 20.29
CA THR A 362 -12.41 -28.96 21.22
C THR A 362 -11.37 -28.82 22.31
N GLU A 363 -11.79 -28.60 23.55
CA GLU A 363 -10.92 -28.80 24.70
C GLU A 363 -10.70 -30.31 24.89
N PRO A 364 -9.44 -30.79 24.94
CA PRO A 364 -9.16 -32.20 25.19
C PRO A 364 -9.42 -32.53 26.67
N TYR A 365 -10.34 -33.45 26.95
CA TYR A 365 -10.51 -34.01 28.27
C TYR A 365 -9.98 -35.45 28.31
N THR A 366 -9.50 -35.86 29.48
CA THR A 366 -8.92 -37.19 29.67
C THR A 366 -9.97 -38.15 30.19
N ILE A 367 -10.13 -39.30 29.54
CA ILE A 367 -11.02 -40.38 29.95
C ILE A 367 -10.19 -41.52 30.52
N ALA A 368 -10.59 -42.04 31.69
CA ALA A 368 -10.01 -43.24 32.29
C ALA A 368 -11.10 -44.26 32.60
N ILE A 369 -10.89 -45.52 32.20
CA ILE A 369 -11.76 -46.63 32.60
C ILE A 369 -11.11 -47.33 33.80
N ARG A 370 -11.74 -47.26 34.97
CA ARG A 370 -11.33 -48.04 36.14
C ARG A 370 -12.20 -49.28 36.28
N GLY A 371 -11.57 -50.45 36.30
CA GLY A 371 -12.25 -51.69 36.70
C GLY A 371 -12.39 -51.75 38.22
N ARG A 372 -13.62 -51.88 38.73
CA ARG A 372 -13.92 -52.28 40.12
C ARG A 372 -14.66 -53.63 40.09
N GLU A 373 -14.75 -54.31 41.23
CA GLU A 373 -15.38 -55.65 41.34
C GLU A 373 -16.83 -55.73 40.84
N GLU A 374 -17.53 -54.59 40.77
CA GLU A 374 -18.93 -54.49 40.30
C GLU A 374 -19.09 -54.02 38.83
N GLY A 375 -17.99 -53.76 38.13
CA GLY A 375 -17.99 -53.30 36.72
C GLY A 375 -17.00 -52.18 36.42
N SER A 376 -16.83 -51.88 35.13
CA SER A 376 -15.98 -50.79 34.64
C SER A 376 -16.69 -49.44 34.75
N THR A 377 -16.06 -48.45 35.40
CA THR A 377 -16.57 -47.08 35.50
C THR A 377 -15.70 -46.13 34.67
N VAL A 378 -16.34 -45.21 33.92
CA VAL A 378 -15.68 -44.19 33.10
C VAL A 378 -15.52 -42.90 33.92
N GLU A 379 -14.29 -42.44 34.11
CA GLU A 379 -13.93 -41.17 34.76
C GLU A 379 -13.52 -40.14 33.69
N VAL A 380 -14.01 -38.90 33.80
CA VAL A 380 -13.74 -37.79 32.85
C VAL A 380 -13.05 -36.65 33.60
N HIS A 381 -11.92 -36.16 33.10
CA HIS A 381 -11.11 -35.11 33.70
C HIS A 381 -10.85 -33.96 32.70
N ASN A 382 -11.20 -32.72 33.08
CA ASN A 382 -10.95 -31.51 32.28
C ASN A 382 -10.16 -30.43 33.07
N ASP A 383 -9.25 -30.86 33.94
CA ASP A 383 -8.46 -30.00 34.83
C ASP A 383 -7.00 -29.79 34.37
N GLY A 384 -6.67 -30.24 33.17
CA GLY A 384 -5.31 -30.14 32.59
C GLY A 384 -4.32 -31.21 33.07
N THR A 385 -4.76 -32.19 33.87
CA THR A 385 -3.87 -33.23 34.41
C THR A 385 -3.78 -34.44 33.47
N ALA A 386 -2.57 -34.76 32.97
CA ALA A 386 -2.37 -35.92 32.12
C ALA A 386 -2.53 -37.25 32.89
N ASN A 387 -3.24 -38.22 32.30
CA ASN A 387 -3.49 -39.55 32.88
C ASN A 387 -2.21 -40.28 33.36
N ALA A 388 -1.07 -39.98 32.75
CA ALA A 388 0.24 -40.53 33.11
C ALA A 388 0.74 -40.11 34.52
N LEU A 389 0.18 -39.06 35.13
CA LEU A 389 0.55 -38.55 36.45
C LEU A 389 -0.23 -39.19 37.61
N LEU A 390 -1.29 -39.95 37.34
CA LEU A 390 -2.24 -40.46 38.34
C LEU A 390 -1.95 -41.90 38.83
N THR A 391 -0.89 -42.57 38.37
CA THR A 391 -0.54 -43.94 38.81
C THR A 391 0.77 -44.02 39.61
N PRO A 392 0.82 -43.52 40.87
CA PRO A 392 2.01 -43.62 41.70
C PRO A 392 2.13 -44.99 42.42
N ASN A 393 2.03 -46.10 41.68
CA ASN A 393 2.28 -47.51 42.06
C ASN A 393 1.03 -48.43 42.18
N GLY A 394 1.05 -49.52 41.40
CA GLY A 394 0.65 -50.84 41.91
C GLY A 394 -0.63 -51.49 41.37
N GLY A 395 -0.55 -52.12 40.20
CA GLY A 395 -0.97 -53.52 40.01
C GLY A 395 -2.46 -53.87 40.00
N ARG A 396 -3.05 -53.92 38.80
CA ARG A 396 -3.61 -55.14 38.18
C ARG A 396 -3.97 -54.82 36.73
N ALA A 397 -3.79 -55.79 35.84
CA ALA A 397 -4.05 -55.69 34.41
C ALA A 397 -5.55 -55.48 34.12
N GLY A 398 -6.00 -54.24 34.19
CA GLY A 398 -7.14 -53.74 33.44
C GLY A 398 -6.60 -52.63 32.55
N MET A 399 -6.78 -52.74 31.24
CA MET A 399 -6.33 -51.73 30.28
C MET A 399 -6.93 -50.37 30.66
N GLY A 400 -6.16 -49.53 31.36
CA GLY A 400 -6.44 -48.11 31.45
C GLY A 400 -6.17 -47.51 30.09
N VAL A 401 -7.10 -47.70 29.15
CA VAL A 401 -7.07 -47.00 27.86
C VAL A 401 -7.34 -45.55 28.19
N GLY A 402 -6.28 -44.76 28.32
CA GLY A 402 -6.40 -43.32 28.32
C GLY A 402 -6.91 -42.91 26.95
N ALA A 403 -8.15 -42.45 26.87
CA ALA A 403 -8.67 -41.80 25.68
C ALA A 403 -8.67 -40.29 25.92
N VAL A 404 -8.22 -39.53 24.93
CA VAL A 404 -8.49 -38.09 24.90
C VAL A 404 -9.84 -37.95 24.20
N GLY A 405 -10.84 -37.53 24.96
CA GLY A 405 -12.14 -37.15 24.43
C GLY A 405 -12.11 -35.68 24.01
N TRP A 406 -12.83 -35.37 22.94
CA TRP A 406 -12.96 -34.00 22.42
C TRP A 406 -14.38 -33.53 22.66
N GLY A 407 -14.56 -32.50 23.48
CA GLY A 407 -15.87 -31.87 23.65
C GLY A 407 -16.09 -30.90 22.50
N MET A 408 -17.06 -31.14 21.62
CA MET A 408 -17.34 -30.17 20.55
C MET A 408 -17.92 -28.89 21.17
N GLN A 409 -17.21 -27.77 20.97
CA GLN A 409 -17.68 -26.43 21.29
C GLN A 409 -17.73 -25.62 20.00
N VAL A 410 -18.77 -24.81 19.80
CA VAL A 410 -18.87 -23.91 18.65
C VAL A 410 -18.64 -22.48 19.13
N ARG A 411 -17.76 -21.74 18.46
CA ARG A 411 -17.61 -20.29 18.70
C ARG A 411 -17.71 -19.48 17.41
N ARG A 412 -18.12 -18.22 17.55
CA ARG A 412 -18.00 -17.24 16.47
C ARG A 412 -16.53 -16.88 16.27
N LEU A 413 -16.16 -16.53 15.05
CA LEU A 413 -14.98 -15.70 14.83
C LEU A 413 -15.14 -14.41 15.61
N THR A 414 -14.10 -14.05 16.36
CA THR A 414 -13.97 -12.77 17.05
C THR A 414 -13.96 -11.62 16.05
N PRO A 415 -14.25 -10.38 16.47
CA PRO A 415 -14.19 -9.24 15.55
C PRO A 415 -12.78 -9.05 14.97
N VAL A 416 -11.74 -9.35 15.73
CA VAL A 416 -10.34 -9.27 15.28
C VAL A 416 -10.05 -10.30 14.20
N GLU A 417 -10.54 -11.54 14.35
CA GLU A 417 -10.44 -12.53 13.26
C GLU A 417 -11.21 -12.07 12.01
N CYS A 418 -12.37 -11.44 12.16
CA CYS A 418 -13.10 -10.86 11.03
C CYS A 418 -12.36 -9.67 10.38
N GLU A 419 -11.72 -8.80 11.16
CA GLU A 419 -10.85 -7.71 10.67
C GLU A 419 -9.71 -8.28 9.82
N ARG A 420 -9.00 -9.29 10.34
CA ARG A 420 -7.91 -10.01 9.64
C ARG A 420 -8.40 -10.66 8.35
N LEU A 421 -9.58 -11.28 8.35
CA LEU A 421 -10.14 -11.87 7.13
C LEU A 421 -10.40 -10.82 6.05
N GLN A 422 -10.77 -9.59 6.41
CA GLN A 422 -10.89 -8.48 5.46
C GLN A 422 -9.56 -7.78 5.15
N GLY A 423 -8.47 -8.16 5.84
CA GLY A 423 -7.14 -7.54 5.72
C GLY A 423 -7.00 -6.20 6.45
N PHE A 424 -7.87 -5.91 7.42
CA PHE A 424 -7.70 -4.77 8.32
C PHE A 424 -6.65 -5.05 9.40
N PRO A 425 -5.99 -4.00 9.94
CA PRO A 425 -5.23 -4.12 11.18
C PRO A 425 -6.10 -4.62 12.33
N ASP A 426 -5.47 -5.33 13.27
CA ASP A 426 -6.15 -5.76 14.49
C ASP A 426 -6.71 -4.56 15.25
N ASN A 427 -7.95 -4.71 15.74
CA ASN A 427 -8.69 -3.71 16.49
C ASN A 427 -9.04 -2.44 15.71
N HIS A 428 -9.02 -2.48 14.37
CA HIS A 428 -9.43 -1.35 13.52
C HIS A 428 -10.82 -0.80 13.87
N THR A 429 -11.75 -1.67 14.26
CA THR A 429 -13.12 -1.26 14.64
C THR A 429 -13.34 -1.12 16.16
N LEU A 430 -12.31 -1.35 16.97
CA LEU A 430 -12.38 -1.23 18.43
C LEU A 430 -12.21 0.24 18.84
N ILE A 431 -13.31 0.99 18.86
CA ILE A 431 -13.31 2.43 19.14
C ILE A 431 -14.21 2.76 20.34
N SER A 432 -13.96 3.89 21.00
CA SER A 432 -14.91 4.43 21.97
C SER A 432 -16.23 4.80 21.26
N TRP A 433 -17.36 4.33 21.78
CA TRP A 433 -18.64 4.44 21.09
C TRP A 433 -19.79 4.81 22.05
N ARG A 434 -20.52 5.88 21.71
CA ARG A 434 -21.66 6.40 22.50
C ARG A 434 -21.37 6.58 23.99
N GLY A 435 -20.20 7.16 24.29
CA GLY A 435 -19.77 7.45 25.67
C GLY A 435 -19.26 6.23 26.45
N LYS A 436 -19.10 5.08 25.79
CA LYS A 436 -18.40 3.92 26.35
C LYS A 436 -16.96 3.89 25.85
N ASP A 437 -16.07 3.38 26.69
CA ASP A 437 -14.66 3.15 26.33
C ASP A 437 -14.54 2.08 25.24
N ALA A 438 -13.42 2.09 24.51
CA ALA A 438 -13.17 1.16 23.41
C ALA A 438 -13.26 -0.31 23.84
N ALA A 439 -12.89 -0.64 25.09
CA ALA A 439 -13.01 -1.99 25.64
C ALA A 439 -14.46 -2.49 25.72
N ASP A 440 -15.43 -1.58 25.79
CA ASP A 440 -16.87 -1.86 25.85
C ASP A 440 -17.56 -1.63 24.48
N CYS A 441 -16.78 -1.53 23.40
CA CYS A 441 -17.30 -1.37 22.06
C CYS A 441 -18.16 -2.57 21.67
N PRO A 442 -19.42 -2.37 21.22
CA PRO A 442 -20.32 -3.48 20.93
C PRO A 442 -19.90 -4.26 19.69
N ASP A 443 -19.56 -5.53 19.88
CA ASP A 443 -19.17 -6.46 18.82
C ASP A 443 -20.15 -6.52 17.65
N GLY A 444 -21.47 -6.45 17.91
CA GLY A 444 -22.47 -6.44 16.85
C GLY A 444 -22.29 -5.30 15.83
N GLN A 445 -21.86 -4.11 16.28
CA GLN A 445 -21.58 -2.98 15.39
C GLN A 445 -20.30 -3.23 14.59
N ARG A 446 -19.26 -3.76 15.25
CA ARG A 446 -17.99 -4.14 14.63
C ARG A 446 -18.22 -5.14 13.49
N TYR A 447 -18.92 -6.24 13.76
CA TYR A 447 -19.24 -7.26 12.75
C TYR A 447 -20.04 -6.71 11.56
N LYS A 448 -21.05 -5.87 11.82
CA LYS A 448 -21.84 -5.24 10.75
C LYS A 448 -20.94 -4.39 9.86
N ALA A 449 -20.08 -3.58 10.46
CA ALA A 449 -19.19 -2.67 9.74
C ALA A 449 -18.15 -3.44 8.90
N ILE A 450 -17.51 -4.47 9.49
CA ILE A 450 -16.55 -5.35 8.80
C ILE A 450 -17.23 -6.11 7.65
N GLY A 451 -18.44 -6.64 7.88
CA GLY A 451 -19.20 -7.38 6.88
C GLY A 451 -19.63 -6.55 5.68
N ASN A 452 -19.91 -5.26 5.90
CA ASN A 452 -20.25 -4.29 4.86
C ASN A 452 -19.02 -3.67 4.16
N SER A 453 -17.82 -3.88 4.69
CA SER A 453 -16.59 -3.33 4.12
C SER A 453 -16.10 -4.07 2.87
N MET A 454 -15.17 -3.46 2.16
CA MET A 454 -14.36 -4.09 1.11
C MET A 454 -13.15 -4.82 1.73
N ALA A 455 -12.60 -5.79 1.00
CA ALA A 455 -11.37 -6.46 1.39
C ALA A 455 -10.17 -5.56 1.05
N VAL A 456 -9.41 -5.15 2.07
CA VAL A 456 -8.27 -4.24 1.96
C VAL A 456 -7.25 -4.71 0.91
N PRO A 457 -6.86 -5.99 0.82
CA PRO A 457 -5.85 -6.41 -0.15
C PRO A 457 -6.32 -6.34 -1.60
N VAL A 458 -7.63 -6.49 -1.85
CA VAL A 458 -8.20 -6.32 -3.20
C VAL A 458 -8.14 -4.84 -3.58
N MET A 459 -8.50 -3.94 -2.66
CA MET A 459 -8.37 -2.49 -2.87
C MET A 459 -6.91 -2.09 -3.09
N ARG A 460 -5.99 -2.68 -2.33
CA ARG A 460 -4.55 -2.47 -2.47
C ARG A 460 -4.08 -2.84 -3.87
N TRP A 461 -4.43 -4.04 -4.33
CA TRP A 461 -4.10 -4.51 -5.68
C TRP A 461 -4.66 -3.59 -6.76
N ILE A 462 -5.93 -3.16 -6.66
CA ILE A 462 -6.52 -2.19 -7.60
C ILE A 462 -5.74 -0.87 -7.60
N GLY A 463 -5.37 -0.34 -6.43
CA GLY A 463 -4.61 0.91 -6.31
C GLY A 463 -3.22 0.83 -6.94
N GLU A 464 -2.51 -0.28 -6.74
CA GLU A 464 -1.21 -0.54 -7.39
C GLU A 464 -1.35 -0.59 -8.90
N ARG A 465 -2.35 -1.31 -9.42
CA ARG A 465 -2.63 -1.41 -10.85
C ARG A 465 -3.03 -0.08 -11.48
N ILE A 466 -3.78 0.77 -10.75
CA ILE A 466 -4.06 2.15 -11.19
C ILE A 466 -2.77 2.95 -11.27
N ALA A 467 -1.90 2.88 -10.26
CA ALA A 467 -0.63 3.60 -10.26
C ALA A 467 0.30 3.15 -11.40
N GLU A 468 0.28 1.86 -11.75
CA GLU A 468 1.03 1.29 -12.88
C GLU A 468 0.47 1.68 -14.24
N ALA A 469 -0.85 1.74 -14.39
CA ALA A 469 -1.54 2.08 -15.64
C ALA A 469 -1.53 3.58 -15.95
N LEU A 470 -1.21 4.43 -14.97
CA LEU A 470 -1.02 5.85 -15.23
C LEU A 470 0.29 6.08 -15.98
N PRO A 471 0.29 6.95 -17.01
CA PRO A 471 1.52 7.30 -17.68
C PRO A 471 2.50 7.85 -16.64
N ILE A 472 3.72 7.30 -16.61
CA ILE A 472 4.79 7.87 -15.82
C ILE A 472 4.97 9.29 -16.34
N GLN A 473 4.46 10.28 -15.61
CA GLN A 473 4.85 11.66 -15.84
C GLN A 473 6.37 11.67 -15.64
N GLU A 474 7.12 11.67 -16.73
CA GLU A 474 8.51 12.09 -16.64
C GLU A 474 8.46 13.47 -15.99
N PRO A 475 9.07 13.64 -14.80
CA PRO A 475 8.97 14.89 -14.07
C PRO A 475 9.40 15.98 -15.03
N THR A 476 8.55 17.00 -15.20
CA THR A 476 8.85 18.14 -16.07
C THR A 476 10.28 18.56 -15.77
N PRO A 477 11.22 18.54 -16.74
CA PRO A 477 12.63 18.56 -16.43
C PRO A 477 12.95 19.85 -15.68
N ARG A 478 13.13 19.71 -14.36
CA ARG A 478 13.49 20.81 -13.47
C ARG A 478 14.76 21.42 -14.05
N ARG A 479 14.69 22.69 -14.43
CA ARG A 479 15.84 23.37 -15.03
C ARG A 479 16.85 23.67 -13.93
N TRP A 480 17.83 22.78 -13.79
CA TRP A 480 18.90 22.92 -12.81
C TRP A 480 19.77 24.15 -13.10
N GLN A 481 20.07 24.90 -12.04
CA GLN A 481 20.98 26.03 -12.03
C GLN A 481 22.43 25.53 -11.99
N ARG A 482 23.23 25.89 -13.00
CA ARG A 482 24.66 25.53 -13.03
C ARG A 482 25.44 26.36 -12.01
N PRO A 483 26.47 25.79 -11.37
CA PRO A 483 27.40 26.56 -10.56
C PRO A 483 28.27 27.48 -11.44
N PHE A 484 28.65 28.64 -10.90
CA PHE A 484 29.49 29.61 -11.61
C PHE A 484 30.98 29.25 -11.60
N LEU A 485 31.41 28.23 -10.86
CA LEU A 485 32.77 27.70 -10.89
C LEU A 485 32.84 26.36 -11.64
N LYS A 486 33.97 26.11 -12.31
CA LYS A 486 34.38 24.76 -12.68
C LYS A 486 35.00 24.11 -11.44
N TRP A 487 34.42 23.03 -10.96
CA TRP A 487 34.89 22.37 -9.74
C TRP A 487 35.02 20.87 -9.95
N ALA A 488 36.13 20.30 -9.49
CA ALA A 488 36.34 18.86 -9.53
C ALA A 488 35.28 18.18 -8.65
N GLY A 489 34.66 17.10 -9.14
CA GLY A 489 33.62 16.39 -8.40
C GLY A 489 32.23 17.04 -8.40
N GLY A 490 32.01 18.12 -9.17
CA GLY A 490 30.73 18.83 -9.19
C GLY A 490 29.51 17.92 -9.43
N LYS A 491 28.55 17.94 -8.50
CA LYS A 491 27.39 17.04 -8.45
C LYS A 491 26.21 17.43 -9.33
N TYR A 492 26.42 18.32 -10.30
CA TYR A 492 25.36 18.80 -11.18
C TYR A 492 24.61 17.68 -11.92
N SER A 493 25.30 16.63 -12.35
CA SER A 493 24.67 15.48 -13.02
C SER A 493 23.88 14.56 -12.08
N LEU A 494 24.15 14.62 -10.78
CA LEU A 494 23.49 13.82 -9.75
C LEU A 494 22.33 14.56 -9.08
N LEU A 495 22.06 15.82 -9.46
CA LEU A 495 20.99 16.63 -8.87
C LEU A 495 19.60 15.97 -8.90
N PRO A 496 19.15 15.28 -9.96
CA PRO A 496 17.85 14.60 -9.92
C PRO A 496 17.73 13.57 -8.80
N GLU A 497 18.77 12.74 -8.62
CA GLU A 497 18.80 11.71 -7.58
C GLU A 497 18.97 12.33 -6.18
N LEU A 498 19.86 13.31 -6.05
CA LEU A 498 20.08 14.02 -4.79
C LEU A 498 18.84 14.80 -4.34
N ASP A 499 18.13 15.44 -5.27
CA ASP A 499 16.88 16.12 -4.98
C ASP A 499 15.78 15.12 -4.57
N ARG A 500 15.77 13.90 -5.10
CA ARG A 500 14.84 12.86 -4.63
C ARG A 500 15.16 12.40 -3.20
N LEU A 501 16.45 12.17 -2.92
CA LEU A 501 16.90 11.56 -1.65
C LEU A 501 16.97 12.56 -0.48
N ILE A 502 17.42 13.79 -0.73
CA ILE A 502 17.59 14.80 0.33
C ILE A 502 16.20 15.38 0.69
N PRO A 503 15.73 15.19 1.94
CA PRO A 503 14.42 15.63 2.37
C PRO A 503 14.40 17.14 2.65
N ALA A 504 13.24 17.68 2.99
CA ALA A 504 13.12 19.03 3.51
C ALA A 504 13.63 19.12 4.96
N GLY A 505 14.09 20.32 5.34
CA GLY A 505 14.55 20.62 6.68
C GLY A 505 14.74 22.12 6.89
N LYS A 506 15.00 22.54 8.14
CA LYS A 506 15.12 23.96 8.51
C LYS A 506 16.35 24.60 7.85
N ARG A 507 17.47 23.89 7.83
CA ARG A 507 18.74 24.38 7.30
C ARG A 507 19.53 23.25 6.66
N LEU A 508 20.09 23.52 5.48
CA LEU A 508 21.03 22.62 4.80
C LEU A 508 22.46 22.98 5.17
N ILE A 509 23.23 21.98 5.62
CA ILE A 509 24.64 22.11 5.98
C ILE A 509 25.47 21.34 4.96
N GLU A 510 26.36 22.03 4.24
CA GLU A 510 27.32 21.41 3.30
C GLU A 510 28.76 21.64 3.81
N PRO A 511 29.38 20.64 4.47
CA PRO A 511 30.76 20.74 4.96
C PRO A 511 31.84 20.74 3.87
N PHE A 512 31.44 20.38 2.64
CA PHE A 512 32.28 20.31 1.44
C PHE A 512 31.57 21.00 0.27
N VAL A 513 31.23 22.28 0.44
CA VAL A 513 30.37 22.99 -0.53
C VAL A 513 30.96 23.00 -1.94
N GLY A 514 32.28 23.10 -2.07
CA GLY A 514 32.98 23.10 -3.35
C GLY A 514 32.37 24.07 -4.37
N GLY A 515 31.92 23.56 -5.51
CA GLY A 515 31.27 24.37 -6.55
C GLY A 515 29.84 24.81 -6.24
N GLY A 516 29.20 24.27 -5.20
CA GLY A 516 27.89 24.72 -4.72
C GLY A 516 26.68 24.19 -5.49
N SER A 517 26.79 23.03 -6.13
CA SER A 517 25.72 22.53 -7.01
C SER A 517 24.44 22.20 -6.25
N VAL A 518 24.54 21.65 -5.03
CA VAL A 518 23.37 21.20 -4.25
C VAL A 518 22.62 22.38 -3.65
N PHE A 519 23.24 23.26 -2.84
CA PHE A 519 22.53 24.40 -2.27
C PHE A 519 21.94 25.33 -3.33
N LEU A 520 22.61 25.57 -4.47
CA LEU A 520 22.08 26.42 -5.52
C LEU A 520 20.73 25.92 -6.05
N ASN A 521 20.51 24.61 -6.00
CA ASN A 521 19.34 23.93 -6.51
C ASN A 521 18.37 23.44 -5.43
N SER A 522 18.66 23.65 -4.15
CA SER A 522 17.77 23.25 -3.07
C SER A 522 16.68 24.29 -2.80
N ASP A 523 15.42 23.93 -2.99
CA ASP A 523 14.23 24.71 -2.62
C ASP A 523 13.52 24.19 -1.36
N LYS A 524 14.03 23.10 -0.79
CA LYS A 524 13.48 22.44 0.40
C LYS A 524 14.00 22.98 1.74
N HIS A 525 14.87 23.99 1.68
CA HIS A 525 15.56 24.56 2.85
C HIS A 525 15.59 26.07 2.76
N GLU A 526 15.38 26.74 3.90
CA GLU A 526 15.33 28.20 3.98
C GLU A 526 16.69 28.83 4.32
N ARG A 527 17.56 28.08 5.01
CA ARG A 527 18.88 28.54 5.49
C ARG A 527 19.98 27.58 5.07
N PHE A 528 21.19 28.12 4.88
CA PHE A 528 22.34 27.33 4.45
C PHE A 528 23.58 27.62 5.30
N LEU A 529 24.27 26.58 5.75
CA LEU A 529 25.61 26.68 6.32
C LEU A 529 26.58 25.96 5.38
N LEU A 530 27.41 26.75 4.69
CA LEU A 530 28.25 26.29 3.60
C LEU A 530 29.71 26.42 4.01
N ALA A 531 30.43 25.31 4.08
CA ALA A 531 31.81 25.29 4.50
C ALA A 531 32.73 24.56 3.50
N ASP A 532 33.99 24.98 3.50
CA ASP A 532 35.08 24.34 2.76
C ASP A 532 36.39 24.68 3.45
N ILE A 533 37.42 23.85 3.24
CA ILE A 533 38.77 24.11 3.72
C ILE A 533 39.52 25.10 2.83
N ASN A 534 39.07 25.29 1.58
CA ASN A 534 39.66 26.24 0.66
C ASN A 534 39.27 27.68 1.03
N ALA A 535 40.23 28.39 1.63
CA ALA A 535 40.07 29.78 2.06
C ALA A 535 39.69 30.73 0.92
N ASP A 536 40.24 30.54 -0.27
CA ASP A 536 40.00 31.42 -1.41
C ASP A 536 38.60 31.23 -1.99
N LEU A 537 38.10 29.99 -1.99
CA LEU A 537 36.72 29.68 -2.35
C LEU A 537 35.74 30.37 -1.40
N ILE A 538 35.96 30.23 -0.09
CA ILE A 538 35.08 30.86 0.90
C ILE A 538 35.17 32.39 0.83
N ASN A 539 36.36 32.95 0.62
CA ASN A 539 36.53 34.40 0.38
C ASN A 539 35.71 34.85 -0.84
N LEU A 540 35.74 34.10 -1.95
CA LEU A 540 34.93 34.41 -3.13
C LEU A 540 33.43 34.42 -2.81
N TYR A 541 32.94 33.40 -2.09
CA TYR A 541 31.53 33.33 -1.71
C TYR A 541 31.11 34.47 -0.78
N GLN A 542 31.95 34.79 0.21
CA GLN A 542 31.71 35.91 1.13
C GLN A 542 31.71 37.26 0.39
N MET A 543 32.67 37.51 -0.50
CA MET A 543 32.72 38.76 -1.25
C MET A 543 31.56 38.89 -2.24
N LEU A 544 31.12 37.80 -2.88
CA LEU A 544 29.90 37.80 -3.70
C LEU A 544 28.62 38.00 -2.88
N ALA A 545 28.62 37.66 -1.59
CA ALA A 545 27.49 37.94 -0.71
C ALA A 545 27.46 39.40 -0.23
N VAL A 546 28.62 39.99 0.04
CA VAL A 546 28.74 41.33 0.66
C VAL A 546 28.89 42.46 -0.37
N VAL A 547 29.73 42.28 -1.39
CA VAL A 547 30.05 43.29 -2.42
C VAL A 547 30.03 42.70 -3.84
N PRO A 548 28.89 42.08 -4.27
CA PRO A 548 28.80 41.37 -5.55
C PRO A 548 29.17 42.25 -6.76
N ASP A 549 28.69 43.49 -6.79
CA ASP A 549 28.85 44.37 -7.96
C ASP A 549 30.32 44.72 -8.20
N SER A 550 31.10 44.93 -7.14
CA SER A 550 32.55 45.18 -7.24
C SER A 550 33.30 43.93 -7.73
N VAL A 551 33.01 42.75 -7.17
CA VAL A 551 33.65 41.49 -7.60
C VAL A 551 33.34 41.20 -9.07
N ILE A 552 32.07 41.34 -9.48
CA ILE A 552 31.60 41.08 -10.85
C ILE A 552 32.25 42.06 -11.82
N ALA A 553 32.31 43.35 -11.48
CA ALA A 553 32.92 44.36 -12.34
C ALA A 553 34.42 44.11 -12.55
N GLU A 554 35.16 43.83 -11.48
CA GLU A 554 36.61 43.54 -11.57
C GLU A 554 36.88 42.24 -12.34
N ALA A 555 36.11 41.17 -12.08
CA ALA A 555 36.23 39.93 -12.84
C ALA A 555 35.89 40.17 -14.32
N MET A 556 34.82 40.91 -14.64
CA MET A 556 34.42 41.16 -16.01
C MET A 556 35.48 41.97 -16.79
N LYS A 557 36.14 42.94 -16.16
CA LYS A 557 37.29 43.66 -16.75
C LYS A 557 38.40 42.67 -17.11
N ALA A 558 38.77 41.78 -16.19
CA ALA A 558 39.81 40.78 -16.43
C ALA A 558 39.44 39.82 -17.59
N PHE A 559 38.21 39.32 -17.64
CA PHE A 559 37.75 38.43 -18.71
C PHE A 559 37.75 39.08 -20.11
N ARG A 560 37.49 40.39 -20.18
CA ARG A 560 37.45 41.12 -21.46
C ARG A 560 38.84 41.47 -22.00
N HIS A 561 39.77 41.80 -21.11
CA HIS A 561 41.03 42.45 -21.51
C HIS A 561 42.28 41.60 -21.31
N LEU A 562 42.21 40.54 -20.49
CA LEU A 562 43.38 39.82 -19.99
C LEU A 562 43.37 38.35 -20.40
N ASN A 563 43.03 38.01 -21.64
CA ASN A 563 42.92 36.62 -22.11
C ASN A 563 44.19 36.13 -22.85
N ASP A 564 45.35 36.26 -22.22
CA ASP A 564 46.66 35.86 -22.73
C ASP A 564 47.56 35.31 -21.61
N VAL A 565 48.67 34.67 -22.00
CA VAL A 565 49.53 33.93 -21.07
C VAL A 565 50.33 34.86 -20.16
N GLU A 566 50.73 36.03 -20.66
CA GLU A 566 51.46 37.06 -19.93
C GLU A 566 50.59 37.60 -18.79
N ASN A 567 49.38 38.09 -19.10
CA ASN A 567 48.45 38.63 -18.12
C ASN A 567 47.96 37.56 -17.13
N TYR A 568 47.73 36.33 -17.57
CA TYR A 568 47.42 35.22 -16.66
C TYR A 568 48.54 35.00 -15.63
N THR A 569 49.79 35.07 -16.08
CA THR A 569 50.96 34.88 -15.20
C THR A 569 51.06 36.01 -14.17
N VAL A 570 50.85 37.26 -14.59
CA VAL A 570 50.83 38.42 -13.67
C VAL A 570 49.73 38.29 -12.61
N ILE A 571 48.50 37.96 -13.01
CA ILE A 571 47.40 37.76 -12.05
C ILE A 571 47.71 36.62 -11.10
N ARG A 572 48.24 35.50 -11.60
CA ARG A 572 48.62 34.34 -10.78
C ARG A 572 49.69 34.69 -9.76
N GLU A 573 50.71 35.44 -10.15
CA GLU A 573 51.78 35.87 -9.26
C GLU A 573 51.27 36.85 -8.20
N ALA A 574 50.42 37.81 -8.56
CA ALA A 574 49.79 38.72 -7.60
C ALA A 574 48.87 37.97 -6.62
N PHE A 575 48.13 36.98 -7.11
CA PHE A 575 47.30 36.08 -6.30
C PHE A 575 48.15 35.27 -5.31
N ASN A 576 49.26 34.68 -5.76
CA ASN A 576 50.15 33.90 -4.91
C ASN A 576 50.93 34.76 -3.91
N ALA A 577 51.35 35.96 -4.30
CA ALA A 577 52.06 36.89 -3.42
C ALA A 577 51.16 37.54 -2.36
N GLN A 578 49.87 37.20 -2.31
CA GLN A 578 48.89 37.76 -1.38
C GLN A 578 48.82 39.30 -1.39
N LYS A 579 49.07 39.92 -2.55
CA LYS A 579 49.07 41.39 -2.72
C LYS A 579 47.68 41.97 -2.98
N LEU A 580 46.71 41.12 -3.31
CA LEU A 580 45.34 41.50 -3.65
C LEU A 580 44.49 41.64 -2.39
N ASN A 581 43.65 42.68 -2.34
CA ASN A 581 42.63 42.76 -1.29
C ASN A 581 41.55 41.68 -1.46
N ALA A 582 40.65 41.51 -0.49
CA ALA A 582 39.66 40.43 -0.50
C ALA A 582 38.79 40.40 -1.77
N THR A 583 38.34 41.56 -2.25
CA THR A 583 37.50 41.72 -3.46
C THR A 583 38.28 41.39 -4.72
N GLU A 584 39.49 41.94 -4.87
CA GLU A 584 40.39 41.66 -5.99
C GLU A 584 40.78 40.18 -6.03
N ARG A 585 41.04 39.58 -4.87
CA ARG A 585 41.37 38.16 -4.72
C ARG A 585 40.21 37.27 -5.14
N ALA A 586 38.97 37.63 -4.79
CA ALA A 586 37.77 36.93 -5.24
C ALA A 586 37.62 37.00 -6.78
N ALA A 587 37.76 38.19 -7.36
CA ALA A 587 37.71 38.36 -8.81
C ALA A 587 38.82 37.58 -9.53
N ALA A 588 40.05 37.62 -9.00
CA ALA A 588 41.19 36.87 -9.51
C ALA A 588 40.96 35.36 -9.41
N PHE A 589 40.38 34.84 -8.32
CA PHE A 589 40.06 33.42 -8.19
C PHE A 589 39.08 32.95 -9.27
N LEU A 590 38.01 33.71 -9.53
CA LEU A 590 37.05 33.40 -10.59
C LEU A 590 37.70 33.43 -11.98
N TYR A 591 38.56 34.43 -12.22
CA TYR A 591 39.34 34.54 -13.45
C TYR A 591 40.26 33.31 -13.61
N LEU A 592 41.09 32.99 -12.62
CA LEU A 592 42.01 31.86 -12.66
C LEU A 592 41.25 30.55 -12.90
N ASN A 593 40.11 30.32 -12.23
CA ASN A 593 39.28 29.13 -12.43
C ASN A 593 38.76 28.98 -13.86
N ARG A 594 38.40 30.08 -14.53
CA ARG A 594 37.86 30.02 -15.90
C ARG A 594 38.95 29.98 -16.97
N HIS A 595 40.17 30.39 -16.64
CA HIS A 595 41.28 30.56 -17.56
C HIS A 595 42.39 29.51 -17.41
N CYS A 596 42.49 28.82 -16.28
CA CYS A 596 43.47 27.76 -16.04
C CYS A 596 43.08 26.45 -16.71
N PHE A 597 44.05 25.55 -16.88
CA PHE A 597 43.83 24.23 -17.47
C PHE A 597 42.72 23.45 -16.74
N ASN A 598 41.66 23.09 -17.47
CA ASN A 598 40.47 22.36 -16.99
C ASN A 598 39.70 23.01 -15.83
N GLY A 599 39.99 24.27 -15.48
CA GLY A 599 39.40 24.93 -14.32
C GLY A 599 39.75 24.28 -12.98
N LEU A 600 40.94 23.68 -12.91
CA LEU A 600 41.45 23.04 -11.71
C LEU A 600 41.92 24.10 -10.71
N MET A 601 41.45 24.03 -9.46
CA MET A 601 41.96 24.87 -8.36
C MET A 601 42.89 24.03 -7.49
N ARG A 602 44.20 24.06 -7.81
CA ARG A 602 45.23 23.27 -7.14
C ARG A 602 46.36 24.15 -6.61
N TYR A 603 46.80 23.82 -5.40
CA TYR A 603 47.83 24.52 -4.65
C TYR A 603 49.00 23.56 -4.37
N ASN A 604 50.22 24.10 -4.31
CA ASN A 604 51.38 23.34 -3.84
C ASN A 604 51.41 23.28 -2.29
N LEU A 605 52.42 22.62 -1.72
CA LEU A 605 52.59 22.49 -0.27
C LEU A 605 52.80 23.85 0.43
N ASP A 606 53.35 24.84 -0.28
CA ASP A 606 53.53 26.21 0.21
C ASP A 606 52.25 27.06 0.11
N GLY A 607 51.13 26.49 -0.34
CA GLY A 607 49.86 27.19 -0.49
C GLY A 607 49.75 28.09 -1.72
N PHE A 608 50.65 27.97 -2.69
CA PHE A 608 50.59 28.72 -3.95
C PHE A 608 49.81 27.97 -5.02
N PHE A 609 48.89 28.67 -5.68
CA PHE A 609 48.18 28.17 -6.84
C PHE A 609 49.16 27.91 -8.00
N ASN A 610 49.14 26.69 -8.55
CA ASN A 610 50.18 26.22 -9.47
C ASN A 610 49.67 25.68 -10.82
N VAL A 611 48.42 25.97 -11.19
CA VAL A 611 47.85 25.48 -12.46
C VAL A 611 48.26 26.39 -13.62
N GLY A 612 48.63 25.75 -14.74
CA GLY A 612 49.04 26.45 -15.96
C GLY A 612 47.87 27.06 -16.74
N TRP A 613 48.21 27.93 -17.69
CA TRP A 613 47.27 28.56 -18.62
C TRP A 613 46.48 27.54 -19.45
N GLY A 614 45.16 27.71 -19.55
CA GLY A 614 44.24 26.77 -20.21
C GLY A 614 44.08 26.95 -21.72
N LYS A 615 44.60 28.04 -22.32
CA LYS A 615 44.55 28.33 -23.76
C LYS A 615 43.14 28.35 -24.38
N TYR A 616 42.13 28.78 -23.61
CA TYR A 616 40.76 28.91 -24.11
C TYR A 616 40.62 30.15 -25.01
N LYS A 617 40.00 30.00 -26.19
CA LYS A 617 39.81 31.11 -27.14
C LYS A 617 38.93 32.24 -26.58
N ALA A 618 37.86 31.88 -25.87
CA ALA A 618 36.94 32.83 -25.24
C ALA A 618 36.35 32.19 -23.97
N PRO A 619 36.98 32.39 -22.80
CA PRO A 619 36.46 31.93 -21.52
C PRO A 619 35.05 32.49 -21.25
N TYR A 620 34.11 31.60 -20.93
CA TYR A 620 32.74 31.99 -20.59
C TYR A 620 32.70 32.74 -19.24
N PHE A 621 32.15 33.95 -19.24
CA PHE A 621 31.85 34.70 -18.02
C PHE A 621 30.46 34.31 -17.46
N PRO A 622 30.38 33.73 -16.25
CA PRO A 622 29.17 33.12 -15.71
C PRO A 622 28.23 34.13 -15.04
N GLU A 623 27.83 35.18 -15.76
CA GLU A 623 27.03 36.28 -15.21
C GLU A 623 25.68 35.81 -14.66
N LYS A 624 24.98 34.94 -15.41
CA LYS A 624 23.66 34.43 -14.99
C LYS A 624 23.76 33.59 -13.72
N GLU A 625 24.78 32.74 -13.63
CA GLU A 625 25.05 31.89 -12.48
C GLU A 625 25.46 32.72 -11.25
N LEU A 626 26.22 33.81 -11.45
CA LEU A 626 26.58 34.74 -10.38
C LEU A 626 25.35 35.48 -9.82
N MET A 627 24.42 35.90 -10.69
CA MET A 627 23.16 36.51 -10.26
C MET A 627 22.26 35.51 -9.52
N ALA A 628 22.22 34.25 -9.95
CA ALA A 628 21.50 33.19 -9.25
C ALA A 628 22.09 32.92 -7.85
N PHE A 629 23.42 32.89 -7.72
CA PHE A 629 24.09 32.80 -6.42
C PHE A 629 23.75 34.00 -5.52
N ARG A 630 23.83 35.23 -6.05
CA ARG A 630 23.49 36.46 -5.31
C ARG A 630 22.07 36.42 -4.75
N LYS A 631 21.11 35.87 -5.50
CA LYS A 631 19.71 35.74 -5.02
C LYS A 631 19.60 34.84 -3.79
N LYS A 632 20.44 33.80 -3.68
CA LYS A 632 20.44 32.85 -2.55
C LYS A 632 21.37 33.23 -1.41
N SER A 633 22.41 34.01 -1.67
CA SER A 633 23.49 34.26 -0.69
C SER A 633 23.02 34.93 0.60
N SER A 634 21.90 35.66 0.60
CA SER A 634 21.30 36.27 1.79
C SER A 634 20.80 35.25 2.83
N ALA A 635 20.57 34.01 2.41
CA ALA A 635 20.18 32.89 3.27
C ALA A 635 21.38 32.04 3.74
N CYS A 636 22.59 32.38 3.30
CA CYS A 636 23.79 31.55 3.50
C CYS A 636 24.73 32.12 4.56
N VAL A 637 25.31 31.22 5.35
CA VAL A 637 26.48 31.46 6.19
C VAL A 637 27.66 30.71 5.57
N PHE A 638 28.73 31.43 5.22
CA PHE A 638 29.93 30.85 4.61
C PHE A 638 31.06 30.73 5.64
N MET A 639 31.60 29.53 5.80
CA MET A 639 32.60 29.24 6.83
C MET A 639 33.84 28.55 6.25
N ASN A 640 35.02 29.14 6.46
CA ASN A 640 36.29 28.44 6.20
C ASN A 640 36.57 27.53 7.39
N ALA A 641 36.24 26.25 7.24
CA ALA A 641 36.41 25.24 8.27
C ALA A 641 36.38 23.83 7.68
N GLY A 642 37.09 22.91 8.33
CA GLY A 642 36.99 21.48 8.06
C GLY A 642 35.67 20.87 8.54
N PHE A 643 35.36 19.67 8.03
CA PHE A 643 34.07 19.02 8.22
C PHE A 643 33.72 18.75 9.69
N GLU A 644 34.68 18.38 10.55
CA GLU A 644 34.42 18.10 11.97
C GLU A 644 33.84 19.31 12.72
N ARG A 645 34.35 20.51 12.42
CA ARG A 645 33.83 21.74 13.03
C ARG A 645 32.44 22.06 12.51
N THR A 646 32.22 21.88 11.20
CA THR A 646 30.93 22.17 10.56
C THR A 646 29.84 21.20 11.05
N LEU A 647 30.14 19.90 11.11
CA LEU A 647 29.19 18.87 11.55
C LEU A 647 28.82 19.02 13.02
N ARG A 648 29.71 19.51 13.88
CA ARG A 648 29.38 19.84 15.29
C ARG A 648 28.28 20.89 15.44
N LEU A 649 28.03 21.70 14.41
CA LEU A 649 26.96 22.70 14.39
C LEU A 649 25.60 22.15 13.93
N ALA A 650 25.55 20.88 13.52
CA ALA A 650 24.33 20.20 13.08
C ALA A 650 23.58 19.57 14.27
N GLY A 651 22.26 19.70 14.28
CA GLY A 651 21.35 19.06 15.24
C GLY A 651 19.92 18.93 14.72
N ASP A 652 18.94 18.92 15.63
CA ASP A 652 17.53 18.72 15.29
C ASP A 652 17.00 19.70 14.23
N GLY A 653 16.38 19.13 13.20
CA GLY A 653 15.82 19.86 12.06
C GLY A 653 16.84 20.31 11.00
N ASP A 654 18.14 20.08 11.21
CA ASP A 654 19.16 20.27 10.18
C ASP A 654 19.23 19.07 9.23
N VAL A 655 19.53 19.37 7.96
CA VAL A 655 19.89 18.37 6.96
C VAL A 655 21.34 18.58 6.56
N VAL A 656 22.14 17.53 6.61
CA VAL A 656 23.57 17.56 6.28
C VAL A 656 23.79 16.83 4.96
N TYR A 657 24.49 17.47 4.03
CA TYR A 657 24.98 16.84 2.81
C TYR A 657 26.50 16.92 2.71
N CYS A 658 27.16 15.76 2.67
CA CYS A 658 28.60 15.62 2.59
C CYS A 658 29.02 15.11 1.21
N ASP A 659 29.94 15.83 0.57
CA ASP A 659 30.58 15.43 -0.69
C ASP A 659 32.11 15.48 -0.56
N PRO A 660 32.70 14.55 0.21
CA PRO A 660 34.14 14.53 0.41
C PRO A 660 34.89 14.18 -0.89
N PRO A 661 36.21 14.44 -0.96
CA PRO A 661 37.05 13.81 -1.97
C PRO A 661 36.89 12.28 -1.96
N TYR A 662 36.61 11.68 -3.11
CA TYR A 662 36.29 10.25 -3.21
C TYR A 662 37.51 9.37 -2.98
N GLU A 663 37.28 8.22 -2.33
CA GLU A 663 38.25 7.14 -2.28
C GLU A 663 38.41 6.51 -3.69
N PRO A 664 39.64 6.36 -4.20
CA PRO A 664 39.87 5.71 -5.49
C PRO A 664 39.46 4.23 -5.47
N MET A 665 39.01 3.73 -6.62
CA MET A 665 38.74 2.31 -6.80
C MET A 665 40.05 1.51 -6.75
N PRO A 666 40.04 0.25 -6.27
CA PRO A 666 41.21 -0.61 -6.28
C PRO A 666 41.87 -0.66 -7.66
N GLY A 667 43.18 -0.41 -7.73
CA GLY A 667 43.95 -0.41 -8.99
C GLY A 667 43.86 0.88 -9.83
N THR A 668 43.15 1.91 -9.36
CA THR A 668 43.10 3.23 -10.03
C THR A 668 43.95 4.26 -9.30
N ALA A 669 44.76 5.04 -10.02
CA ALA A 669 45.51 6.14 -9.42
C ALA A 669 44.56 7.32 -9.15
N GLY A 670 44.08 7.45 -7.91
CA GLY A 670 43.24 8.56 -7.48
C GLY A 670 44.01 9.88 -7.42
N PHE A 671 43.48 10.93 -8.05
CA PHE A 671 44.03 12.29 -7.98
C PHE A 671 43.44 13.00 -6.74
N THR A 672 43.96 12.72 -5.54
CA THR A 672 43.39 13.17 -4.24
C THR A 672 44.12 14.37 -3.58
N SER A 673 45.00 15.06 -4.29
CA SER A 673 45.77 16.20 -3.73
C SER A 673 45.10 17.55 -4.01
N TYR A 674 44.05 17.87 -3.25
CA TYR A 674 43.51 19.23 -3.13
C TYR A 674 43.73 19.70 -1.68
N ALA A 675 44.63 20.68 -1.51
CA ALA A 675 45.15 21.23 -0.25
C ALA A 675 46.34 20.46 0.39
N SER A 676 47.24 21.24 1.01
CA SER A 676 48.35 20.77 1.83
C SER A 676 47.80 19.96 3.01
N GLY A 677 47.93 18.63 2.94
CA GLY A 677 47.45 17.70 3.96
C GLY A 677 46.68 16.50 3.43
N GLY A 678 45.99 16.64 2.28
CA GLY A 678 45.21 15.56 1.63
C GLY A 678 44.00 15.06 2.44
N PHE A 679 43.03 14.44 1.78
CA PHE A 679 41.92 13.75 2.45
C PHE A 679 42.28 12.27 2.56
N SER A 680 42.65 11.83 3.76
CA SER A 680 43.15 10.47 4.01
C SER A 680 42.02 9.47 4.29
N TRP A 681 42.34 8.18 4.34
CA TRP A 681 41.37 7.17 4.81
C TRP A 681 40.92 7.45 6.26
N ASP A 682 41.81 7.88 7.14
CA ASP A 682 41.45 8.23 8.52
C ASP A 682 40.48 9.43 8.54
N SER A 683 40.60 10.33 7.56
CA SER A 683 39.64 11.42 7.35
C SER A 683 38.28 10.91 6.87
N GLN A 684 38.22 9.86 6.05
CA GLN A 684 36.95 9.21 5.65
C GLN A 684 36.26 8.58 6.87
N VAL A 685 37.03 7.89 7.73
CA VAL A 685 36.50 7.28 8.97
C VAL A 685 35.99 8.37 9.91
N ALA A 686 36.80 9.39 10.19
CA ALA A 686 36.41 10.51 11.05
C ALA A 686 35.18 11.26 10.51
N LEU A 687 35.00 11.33 9.18
CA LEU A 687 33.81 11.90 8.56
C LEU A 687 32.57 11.05 8.85
N ALA A 688 32.64 9.73 8.66
CA ALA A 688 31.54 8.82 8.96
C ALA A 688 31.13 8.90 10.44
N GLU A 689 32.09 8.88 11.36
CA GLU A 689 31.86 9.04 12.80
C GLU A 689 31.23 10.40 13.14
N SER A 690 31.72 11.49 12.52
CA SER A 690 31.15 12.83 12.72
C SER A 690 29.72 12.94 12.20
N CYS A 691 29.40 12.26 11.10
CA CYS A 691 28.06 12.16 10.55
C CYS A 691 27.12 11.40 11.50
N VAL A 692 27.56 10.26 12.05
CA VAL A 692 26.80 9.52 13.08
C VAL A 692 26.54 10.40 14.30
N ALA A 693 27.56 11.12 14.77
CA ALA A 693 27.39 12.03 15.91
C ALA A 693 26.40 13.17 15.61
N ALA A 694 26.38 13.71 14.38
CA ALA A 694 25.39 14.69 13.95
C ALA A 694 23.97 14.10 13.92
N HIS A 695 23.83 12.87 13.43
CA HIS A 695 22.56 12.16 13.41
C HIS A 695 22.02 11.90 14.82
N GLN A 696 22.88 11.51 15.76
CA GLN A 696 22.51 11.34 17.18
C GLN A 696 22.02 12.65 17.83
N ARG A 697 22.38 13.82 17.29
CA ARG A 697 21.84 15.13 17.72
C ARG A 697 20.52 15.51 17.03
N GLY A 698 19.96 14.66 16.19
CA GLY A 698 18.69 14.87 15.47
C GLY A 698 18.83 15.34 14.02
N ALA A 699 20.05 15.44 13.48
CA ALA A 699 20.22 15.82 12.08
C ALA A 699 19.91 14.65 11.14
N LYS A 700 19.38 14.96 9.94
CA LYS A 700 19.30 13.99 8.83
C LYS A 700 20.56 14.11 8.00
N VAL A 701 21.27 13.01 7.75
CA VAL A 701 22.62 13.05 7.16
C VAL A 701 22.68 12.27 5.87
N PHE A 702 23.31 12.87 4.85
CA PHE A 702 23.51 12.30 3.52
C PHE A 702 24.97 12.45 3.12
N ILE A 703 25.57 11.40 2.58
CA ILE A 703 26.96 11.41 2.12
C ILE A 703 27.08 10.74 0.75
N SER A 704 27.70 11.42 -0.21
CA SER A 704 27.99 10.85 -1.53
C SER A 704 29.43 10.35 -1.61
N ASN A 705 29.66 9.18 -2.22
CA ASN A 705 31.00 8.62 -2.39
C ASN A 705 31.06 7.61 -3.56
N SER A 706 32.23 7.03 -3.81
CA SER A 706 32.44 5.94 -4.77
C SER A 706 31.85 4.62 -4.29
N THR A 707 31.70 3.66 -5.20
CA THR A 707 31.31 2.26 -4.90
C THR A 707 32.49 1.39 -4.42
N ALA A 708 33.57 2.00 -3.91
CA ALA A 708 34.72 1.24 -3.43
C ALA A 708 34.31 0.32 -2.24
N PRO A 709 34.73 -0.96 -2.23
CA PRO A 709 34.29 -1.91 -1.20
C PRO A 709 34.52 -1.46 0.25
N ARG A 710 35.68 -0.84 0.54
CA ARG A 710 35.97 -0.29 1.87
C ARG A 710 35.02 0.83 2.28
N VAL A 711 34.51 1.63 1.34
CA VAL A 711 33.56 2.71 1.62
C VAL A 711 32.18 2.14 1.95
N ILE A 712 31.75 1.12 1.19
CA ILE A 712 30.50 0.39 1.45
C ILE A 712 30.54 -0.22 2.85
N GLU A 713 31.61 -0.96 3.17
CA GLU A 713 31.82 -1.58 4.48
C GLU A 713 31.82 -0.54 5.61
N LEU A 714 32.52 0.59 5.43
CA LEU A 714 32.56 1.67 6.42
C LEU A 714 31.16 2.19 6.74
N TYR A 715 30.35 2.45 5.71
CA TYR A 715 29.00 3.01 5.89
C TYR A 715 28.03 1.98 6.46
N GLU A 716 28.10 0.72 6.05
CA GLU A 716 27.28 -0.36 6.63
C GLU A 716 27.59 -0.57 8.12
N GLN A 717 28.88 -0.58 8.50
CA GLN A 717 29.31 -0.69 9.89
C GLN A 717 28.78 0.46 10.78
N HIS A 718 28.58 1.63 10.20
CA HIS A 718 28.06 2.81 10.89
C HIS A 718 26.54 3.00 10.74
N GLY A 719 25.83 1.99 10.21
CA GLY A 719 24.37 1.95 10.16
C GLY A 719 23.72 2.82 9.08
N PHE A 720 24.47 3.24 8.05
CA PHE A 720 23.90 4.01 6.96
C PHE A 720 23.06 3.14 6.02
N THR A 721 21.94 3.68 5.53
CA THR A 721 21.20 3.10 4.41
C THR A 721 21.83 3.54 3.09
N LEU A 722 22.21 2.57 2.24
CA LEU A 722 22.91 2.81 0.98
C LEU A 722 21.96 2.88 -0.22
N HIS A 723 22.09 3.95 -1.00
CA HIS A 723 21.35 4.18 -2.25
C HIS A 723 22.33 4.21 -3.43
N ARG A 724 22.13 3.33 -4.42
CA ARG A 724 22.95 3.32 -5.64
C ARG A 724 22.44 4.37 -6.62
N VAL A 725 23.34 5.22 -7.14
CA VAL A 725 22.99 6.29 -8.08
C VAL A 725 23.84 6.20 -9.36
N ASN A 726 23.18 6.39 -10.52
CA ASN A 726 23.83 6.30 -11.81
C ASN A 726 24.52 7.63 -12.17
N ALA A 727 25.85 7.70 -12.06
CA ALA A 727 26.62 8.90 -12.39
C ALA A 727 27.21 8.81 -13.81
N ARG A 728 26.67 9.57 -14.78
CA ARG A 728 27.31 9.71 -16.10
C ARG A 728 28.58 10.57 -15.99
N ARG A 729 29.76 9.97 -15.81
CA ARG A 729 31.04 10.70 -15.88
C ARG A 729 31.49 10.89 -17.33
N SER A 730 31.46 12.12 -17.82
CA SER A 730 31.91 12.50 -19.16
C SER A 730 33.41 12.82 -19.20
N ILE A 731 34.29 11.89 -18.83
CA ILE A 731 35.75 12.06 -19.02
C ILE A 731 36.40 10.71 -19.41
N SER A 732 36.34 10.36 -20.70
CA SER A 732 37.26 9.41 -21.35
C SER A 732 37.44 9.82 -22.82
N SER A 733 38.68 9.83 -23.30
CA SER A 733 39.06 10.26 -24.66
C SER A 733 38.95 9.15 -25.71
N LYS A 734 38.28 8.02 -25.42
CA LYS A 734 38.04 6.92 -26.37
C LYS A 734 36.59 6.44 -26.32
N GLY A 735 35.89 6.53 -27.45
CA GLY A 735 34.45 6.23 -27.57
C GLY A 735 34.04 4.78 -27.25
N SER A 736 35.00 3.85 -27.18
CA SER A 736 34.77 2.42 -26.92
C SER A 736 34.88 1.98 -25.45
N THR A 737 35.06 2.91 -24.50
CA THR A 737 35.21 2.59 -23.05
C THR A 737 34.29 3.41 -22.14
N ARG A 738 33.08 3.76 -22.61
CA ARG A 738 32.07 4.40 -21.76
C ARG A 738 31.45 3.35 -20.82
N GLU A 739 32.13 3.06 -19.72
CA GLU A 739 31.53 2.34 -18.60
C GLU A 739 30.70 3.31 -17.74
N THR A 740 29.48 2.89 -17.38
CA THR A 740 28.61 3.59 -16.43
C THR A 740 29.21 3.39 -15.04
N ALA A 741 29.86 4.42 -14.50
CA ALA A 741 30.32 4.38 -13.11
C ALA A 741 29.12 4.58 -12.17
N ASN A 742 28.94 3.66 -11.24
CA ASN A 742 27.95 3.78 -10.17
C ASN A 742 28.59 4.50 -8.98
N ASP A 743 27.96 5.57 -8.52
CA ASP A 743 28.29 6.22 -7.24
C ASP A 743 27.27 5.76 -6.18
N ILE A 744 27.55 6.02 -4.90
CA ILE A 744 26.60 5.77 -3.81
C ILE A 744 26.23 7.07 -3.10
N VAL A 745 25.01 7.11 -2.59
CA VAL A 745 24.57 8.07 -1.58
C VAL A 745 24.14 7.27 -0.36
N ALA A 746 24.80 7.50 0.77
CA ALA A 746 24.47 6.85 2.04
C ALA A 746 23.72 7.84 2.93
N SER A 747 22.78 7.34 3.76
CA SER A 747 21.87 8.17 4.55
C SER A 747 21.65 7.68 5.98
N LEU A 748 21.39 8.61 6.90
CA LEU A 748 20.96 8.38 8.29
C LEU A 748 19.76 9.27 8.62
N GLY A 749 18.68 8.69 9.17
CA GLY A 749 17.47 9.41 9.60
C GLY A 749 16.40 9.62 8.53
N ILE A 750 16.19 8.62 7.67
CA ILE A 750 15.04 8.56 6.73
C ILE A 750 13.87 7.88 7.42
#